data_AF-A0AA96SMI7-F1
#
_entry.id   AF-A0AA96SMI7-F1
#
_cell.length_a   1.000
_cell.length_b   1.000
_cell.length_c   1.000
_cell.angle_alpha   90.00
_cell.angle_beta   90.00
_cell.angle_gamma   90.00
#
_symmetry.space_group_name_H-M   'P 1'
#
loop_
_entity.id
_entity.type
_entity.pdbx_description
1 polymer ?
#
loop_
_entity_poly.entity_id
_entity_poly.type
_entity_poly.pdbx_seq_one_letter_code
_entity_poly.pdbx_strand_id
1 'polypeptide(L)'
;MAKELNNLEKALSAIAKNTKAAKDTAADAKKLAAIEPAVNEAGELQYGGKTITKLITPTALTREVGIALGGAEVANSLYKQQSNFEELQVKEASRIALEQGVYYIEDALPEDLKEKVRTRHYEKEKNINQAEALKIVQLIQAWLDKLPSNVWISTRGGVFPLTKNVGYAPDYFGADNRIKTRGVGYGWREEDGVRKRIPDEVRLTLHGCQPCLAFRKFKFNTIDFTKGTFIVEEHGQDAFHLCDGSEGTRIIHAGNITTRAYLKYGYKSGADLDKMLWPPIDGWSKENPHLGTGMAEKGVAEAGFNTTTYPIVDNATYMNNSLICEGIKNFEGWFSGEQVLQYIRDEDGTRYLSAGGYWDANGNSKFPRHDGTTGDTWGKWRGGQIGSRAYGWRIYGTNRTHIEYFDVRGFNGGGIVCGLYGAPDGEQVDARDSKAAYDAGIVAVNTKITGGYFTHNYICGVEAIRASGYELCGIYAPDSVVGHPDAHLEHVRGIGGTTSIDPGYQQCTSRYLPLDNVFIHDNVFGLGKRKIMDIHTGNNVKVINNSGRAMYYGVSTVIEELFASKLINPKDPRNSKDTADPYSFPYQDSNIEIRGNVIVSGLFGLHPINGASGVKFRKDAGKWWLRCHQVWADNIVYAPRGLICNFGHNHFVIDNNQFTFALPFGTFYGLNQISDIKVTNGGSGYTSPPKVIITGGGDEAYDAKARAKIKDGKVIEIRIERVGSRYMVPPTVTIEGGGGSGATAEAYVNTFTYGMLVGAEGRHGTMLGSVITRNYVQNSPEGNFARQITIGNLRGATIACNYADVTPYSSVEKAKKPFGDPYVSNSMKYRDGIGSFGFYGGALDKCEVFGNYEYDQMTDRLDVWTGSSLRGDKVVSVHSNYAPTTQQDFLDAIKQKSFEMQLEALKTEMAAMKAAGTVTPSPTNTPQSDSGSQGATATAQPTTPVAPAPTTPAPVTPANPLTNSDQAQSQPAAKPETSIKFTFDGVEATATEALGSNGVSKLKTENNAVRAGEPEGWVGAFGEQDGHRVMMAATSKGKGVRYIETEGVESDGTSDSAVVFPFKISAGGTDGSAYAAIVLKDSAIVNNGLVVTNEAGGFKLRANEDLTIDGKVVSPTTMYAYGKWYVAALTIKAGKDYNKIRFGINHAGNTGRNITIGAGIEFLSGDVSNANKKAEALMVKYGIE
;
A
#
# COMPACT_ATOMS: atom_id res chain seq x y z
N MET A 1 -30.75 -68.98 -90.75
CA MET A 1 -31.79 -68.09 -91.32
C MET A 1 -32.84 -67.60 -90.32
N ALA A 2 -33.88 -68.34 -89.93
CA ALA A 2 -34.95 -67.79 -89.06
C ALA A 2 -34.46 -67.28 -87.68
N LYS A 3 -33.43 -67.90 -87.12
CA LYS A 3 -32.82 -67.49 -85.84
C LYS A 3 -31.92 -66.24 -85.98
N GLU A 4 -31.35 -66.00 -87.16
CA GLU A 4 -30.49 -64.83 -87.42
C GLU A 4 -31.32 -63.59 -87.74
N LEU A 5 -32.46 -63.74 -88.43
CA LEU A 5 -33.39 -62.62 -88.68
C LEU A 5 -33.94 -62.03 -87.37
N ASN A 6 -34.34 -62.90 -86.42
CA ASN A 6 -34.86 -62.49 -85.12
C ASN A 6 -33.79 -61.79 -84.26
N ASN A 7 -32.52 -62.17 -84.40
CA ASN A 7 -31.42 -61.49 -83.71
C ASN A 7 -31.13 -60.11 -84.33
N LEU A 8 -31.27 -59.96 -85.65
CA LEU A 8 -31.08 -58.68 -86.35
C LEU A 8 -32.19 -57.67 -86.00
N GLU A 9 -33.45 -58.11 -85.95
CA GLU A 9 -34.59 -57.25 -85.55
C GLU A 9 -34.48 -56.80 -84.10
N LYS A 10 -34.00 -57.67 -83.20
CA LYS A 10 -33.73 -57.30 -81.80
C LYS A 10 -32.59 -56.29 -81.69
N ALA A 11 -31.53 -56.42 -82.49
CA ALA A 11 -30.42 -55.47 -82.51
C ALA A 11 -30.85 -54.09 -83.04
N LEU A 12 -31.64 -54.02 -84.11
CA LEU A 12 -32.17 -52.78 -84.67
C LEU A 12 -33.13 -52.06 -83.70
N SER A 13 -33.97 -52.80 -82.99
CA SER A 13 -34.87 -52.25 -81.95
C SER A 13 -34.09 -51.69 -80.74
N ALA A 14 -32.99 -52.34 -80.36
CA ALA A 14 -32.11 -51.85 -79.29
C ALA A 14 -31.37 -50.56 -79.69
N ILE A 15 -30.88 -50.46 -80.92
CA ILE A 15 -30.22 -49.25 -81.43
C ILE A 15 -31.20 -48.08 -81.46
N ALA A 16 -32.43 -48.27 -81.96
CA ALA A 16 -33.44 -47.21 -82.00
C ALA A 16 -33.85 -46.68 -80.61
N LYS A 17 -33.93 -47.57 -79.60
CA LYS A 17 -34.16 -47.16 -78.20
C LYS A 17 -32.99 -46.35 -77.62
N ASN A 18 -31.75 -46.74 -77.92
CA ASN A 18 -30.56 -46.05 -77.41
C ASN A 18 -30.38 -44.66 -78.06
N THR A 19 -30.74 -44.48 -79.33
CA THR A 19 -30.66 -43.16 -80.00
C THR A 19 -31.69 -42.16 -79.46
N LYS A 20 -32.88 -42.62 -79.04
CA LYS A 20 -33.88 -41.76 -78.39
C LYS A 20 -33.43 -41.33 -76.99
N ALA A 21 -32.91 -42.28 -76.19
CA ALA A 21 -32.38 -41.99 -74.86
C ALA A 21 -31.22 -40.98 -74.89
N ALA A 22 -30.34 -41.03 -75.91
CA ALA A 22 -29.24 -40.09 -76.05
C ALA A 22 -29.70 -38.65 -76.38
N LYS A 23 -30.81 -38.48 -77.14
CA LYS A 23 -31.38 -37.16 -77.45
C LYS A 23 -32.07 -36.51 -76.25
N ASP A 24 -32.80 -37.29 -75.46
CA ASP A 24 -33.48 -36.80 -74.26
C ASP A 24 -32.44 -36.38 -73.19
N THR A 25 -31.34 -37.15 -73.06
CA THR A 25 -30.23 -36.83 -72.13
C THR A 25 -29.50 -35.53 -72.49
N ALA A 26 -29.34 -35.21 -73.78
CA ALA A 26 -28.68 -33.98 -74.24
C ALA A 26 -29.55 -32.72 -74.01
N ALA A 27 -30.88 -32.86 -73.98
CA ALA A 27 -31.80 -31.77 -73.69
C ALA A 27 -31.84 -31.44 -72.18
N ASP A 28 -31.74 -32.46 -71.32
CA ASP A 28 -31.69 -32.27 -69.86
C ASP A 28 -30.33 -31.72 -69.38
N ALA A 29 -29.22 -32.10 -70.04
CA ALA A 29 -27.89 -31.55 -69.75
C ALA A 29 -27.80 -30.03 -70.00
N LYS A 30 -28.54 -29.49 -70.97
CA LYS A 30 -28.62 -28.03 -71.23
C LYS A 30 -29.41 -27.26 -70.18
N LYS A 31 -30.31 -27.91 -69.43
CA LYS A 31 -31.07 -27.28 -68.33
C LYS A 31 -30.31 -27.26 -67.00
N LEU A 32 -29.35 -28.18 -66.80
CA LEU A 32 -28.50 -28.21 -65.61
C LEU A 32 -27.33 -27.22 -65.65
N ALA A 33 -26.88 -26.79 -66.82
CA ALA A 33 -25.67 -25.95 -66.97
C ALA A 33 -25.85 -24.46 -66.64
N ALA A 34 -27.04 -24.00 -66.20
CA ALA A 34 -27.36 -22.59 -65.98
C ALA A 34 -27.65 -22.21 -64.49
N ILE A 35 -27.28 -23.05 -63.53
CA ILE A 35 -27.55 -22.83 -62.10
C ILE A 35 -26.22 -22.67 -61.36
N GLU A 36 -26.07 -21.62 -60.55
CA GLU A 36 -24.89 -21.39 -59.67
C GLU A 36 -25.21 -21.69 -58.18
N PRO A 37 -24.25 -22.21 -57.39
CA PRO A 37 -24.46 -22.50 -55.97
C PRO A 37 -24.32 -21.27 -55.05
N ALA A 38 -25.15 -21.18 -54.00
CA ALA A 38 -25.10 -20.15 -52.97
C ALA A 38 -25.29 -20.75 -51.55
N VAL A 39 -24.72 -20.13 -50.52
CA VAL A 39 -24.82 -20.59 -49.12
C VAL A 39 -25.70 -19.63 -48.32
N ASN A 40 -26.70 -20.15 -47.59
CA ASN A 40 -27.59 -19.33 -46.75
C ASN A 40 -27.03 -19.11 -45.33
N GLU A 41 -27.63 -18.20 -44.55
CA GLU A 41 -27.20 -17.86 -43.18
C GLU A 41 -27.23 -19.04 -42.20
N ALA A 42 -27.95 -20.12 -42.52
CA ALA A 42 -27.97 -21.36 -41.75
C ALA A 42 -26.82 -22.33 -42.09
N GLY A 43 -25.89 -21.91 -42.96
CA GLY A 43 -24.74 -22.72 -43.38
C GLY A 43 -25.09 -23.79 -44.41
N GLU A 44 -26.22 -23.69 -45.11
CA GLU A 44 -26.64 -24.69 -46.09
C GLU A 44 -26.20 -24.30 -47.50
N LEU A 45 -25.44 -25.17 -48.16
CA LEU A 45 -25.09 -25.02 -49.58
C LEU A 45 -26.29 -25.40 -50.44
N GLN A 46 -26.84 -24.42 -51.15
CA GLN A 46 -27.99 -24.60 -52.03
C GLN A 46 -27.58 -24.53 -53.49
N TYR A 47 -28.16 -25.42 -54.30
CA TYR A 47 -28.04 -25.42 -55.75
C TYR A 47 -29.40 -25.75 -56.36
N GLY A 48 -29.92 -24.86 -57.20
CA GLY A 48 -31.24 -25.03 -57.81
C GLY A 48 -32.40 -25.08 -56.81
N GLY A 49 -32.30 -24.34 -55.69
CA GLY A 49 -33.35 -24.25 -54.66
C GLY A 49 -33.47 -25.47 -53.75
N LYS A 50 -32.53 -26.42 -53.82
CA LYS A 50 -32.46 -27.57 -52.90
C LYS A 50 -31.14 -27.54 -52.12
N THR A 51 -31.24 -27.81 -50.82
CA THR A 51 -30.09 -27.97 -49.94
C THR A 51 -29.32 -29.23 -50.35
N ILE A 52 -28.08 -29.05 -50.83
CA ILE A 52 -27.21 -30.17 -51.18
C ILE A 52 -26.58 -30.74 -49.91
N THR A 53 -26.02 -29.85 -49.09
CA THR A 53 -25.34 -30.25 -47.86
C THR A 53 -25.32 -29.07 -46.89
N LYS A 54 -25.12 -29.39 -45.61
CA LYS A 54 -24.91 -28.41 -44.55
C LYS A 54 -23.40 -28.25 -44.36
N LEU A 55 -22.89 -27.07 -44.67
CA LEU A 55 -21.50 -26.71 -44.46
C LEU A 55 -21.27 -26.33 -43.00
N ILE A 56 -20.21 -26.85 -42.39
CA ILE A 56 -19.78 -26.42 -41.06
C ILE A 56 -19.08 -25.08 -41.21
N THR A 57 -19.78 -24.00 -40.91
CA THR A 57 -19.18 -22.66 -40.85
C THR A 57 -18.59 -22.41 -39.45
N PRO A 58 -17.52 -21.61 -39.31
CA PRO A 58 -16.93 -21.30 -38.00
C PRO A 58 -17.98 -20.76 -37.01
N THR A 59 -18.89 -19.92 -37.48
CA THR A 59 -19.96 -19.32 -36.67
C THR A 59 -20.99 -20.34 -36.19
N ALA A 60 -21.37 -21.31 -37.04
CA ALA A 60 -22.26 -22.40 -36.63
C ALA A 60 -21.56 -23.33 -35.63
N LEU A 61 -20.27 -23.64 -35.83
CA LEU A 61 -19.49 -24.45 -34.90
C LEU A 61 -19.37 -23.78 -33.52
N THR A 62 -19.05 -22.48 -33.46
CA THR A 62 -18.94 -21.75 -32.19
C THR A 62 -20.28 -21.66 -31.45
N ARG A 63 -21.40 -21.50 -32.16
CA ARG A 63 -22.73 -21.47 -31.54
C ARG A 63 -23.13 -22.83 -30.98
N GLU A 64 -22.97 -23.91 -31.75
CA GLU A 64 -23.33 -25.26 -31.31
C GLU A 64 -22.39 -25.76 -30.19
N VAL A 65 -21.09 -25.41 -30.22
CA VAL A 65 -20.15 -25.65 -29.11
C VAL A 65 -20.54 -24.85 -27.86
N GLY A 66 -20.97 -23.59 -28.02
CA GLY A 66 -21.46 -22.77 -26.91
C GLY A 66 -22.75 -23.31 -26.28
N ILE A 67 -23.68 -23.82 -27.10
CA ILE A 67 -24.91 -24.48 -26.64
C ILE A 67 -24.58 -25.81 -25.95
N ALA A 68 -23.65 -26.59 -26.49
CA ALA A 68 -23.20 -27.85 -25.89
C ALA A 68 -22.51 -27.62 -24.54
N LEU A 69 -21.60 -26.65 -24.43
CA LEU A 69 -20.88 -26.37 -23.18
C LEU A 69 -21.75 -25.67 -22.11
N GLY A 70 -22.79 -24.94 -22.52
CA GLY A 70 -23.73 -24.27 -21.61
C GLY A 70 -24.97 -25.09 -21.23
N GLY A 71 -25.16 -26.28 -21.83
CA GLY A 71 -26.35 -27.10 -21.65
C GLY A 71 -26.36 -27.84 -20.31
N ALA A 72 -27.53 -27.86 -19.65
CA ALA A 72 -27.75 -28.60 -18.40
C ALA A 72 -27.42 -30.10 -18.51
N GLU A 73 -27.47 -30.68 -19.72
CA GLU A 73 -27.06 -32.07 -19.98
C GLU A 73 -25.55 -32.28 -19.93
N VAL A 74 -24.72 -31.33 -20.37
CA VAL A 74 -23.26 -31.43 -20.26
C VAL A 74 -22.82 -31.17 -18.83
N ALA A 75 -23.44 -30.20 -18.14
CA ALA A 75 -23.25 -30.03 -16.70
C ALA A 75 -23.68 -31.29 -15.93
N ASN A 76 -24.86 -31.86 -16.22
CA ASN A 76 -25.32 -33.10 -15.59
C ASN A 76 -24.48 -34.32 -15.98
N SER A 77 -23.96 -34.37 -17.21
CA SER A 77 -23.03 -35.41 -17.66
C SER A 77 -21.69 -35.28 -16.96
N LEU A 78 -21.16 -34.07 -16.79
CA LEU A 78 -19.97 -33.80 -15.99
C LEU A 78 -20.23 -34.13 -14.52
N TYR A 79 -21.37 -33.75 -13.95
CA TYR A 79 -21.76 -34.16 -12.60
C TYR A 79 -21.95 -35.67 -12.48
N LYS A 80 -22.48 -36.36 -13.50
CA LYS A 80 -22.58 -37.83 -13.52
C LYS A 80 -21.24 -38.50 -13.73
N GLN A 81 -20.35 -37.95 -14.54
CA GLN A 81 -19.01 -38.46 -14.76
C GLN A 81 -18.12 -38.19 -13.55
N GLN A 82 -18.26 -37.03 -12.92
CA GLN A 82 -17.63 -36.66 -11.65
C GLN A 82 -18.19 -37.52 -10.54
N SER A 83 -19.51 -37.69 -10.43
CA SER A 83 -20.15 -38.56 -9.43
C SER A 83 -19.84 -40.03 -9.68
N ASN A 84 -19.76 -40.50 -10.93
CA ASN A 84 -19.30 -41.86 -11.26
C ASN A 84 -17.80 -42.00 -11.03
N PHE A 85 -16.99 -40.96 -11.24
CA PHE A 85 -15.56 -40.95 -10.95
C PHE A 85 -15.33 -40.91 -9.45
N GLU A 86 -16.16 -40.21 -8.69
CA GLU A 86 -16.21 -40.20 -7.23
C GLU A 86 -16.75 -41.53 -6.70
N GLU A 87 -17.77 -42.14 -7.31
CA GLU A 87 -18.25 -43.47 -6.97
C GLU A 87 -17.24 -44.55 -7.32
N LEU A 88 -16.53 -44.42 -8.45
CA LEU A 88 -15.41 -45.28 -8.83
C LEU A 88 -14.21 -45.01 -7.93
N GLN A 89 -13.92 -43.78 -7.53
CA GLN A 89 -12.90 -43.47 -6.53
C GLN A 89 -13.30 -43.98 -5.16
N VAL A 90 -14.58 -44.00 -4.80
CA VAL A 90 -15.07 -44.51 -3.51
C VAL A 90 -15.14 -46.02 -3.55
N LYS A 91 -15.56 -46.66 -4.64
CA LYS A 91 -15.51 -48.12 -4.84
C LYS A 91 -14.08 -48.62 -4.93
N GLU A 92 -13.23 -47.90 -5.64
CA GLU A 92 -11.82 -48.24 -5.79
C GLU A 92 -11.06 -47.87 -4.52
N ALA A 93 -11.34 -46.76 -3.83
CA ALA A 93 -10.81 -46.49 -2.49
C ALA A 93 -11.40 -47.42 -1.44
N SER A 94 -12.58 -48.02 -1.64
CA SER A 94 -13.14 -49.04 -0.75
C SER A 94 -12.55 -50.43 -1.03
N ARG A 95 -12.32 -50.78 -2.31
CA ARG A 95 -11.60 -51.99 -2.74
C ARG A 95 -10.14 -51.93 -2.33
N ILE A 96 -9.52 -50.77 -2.54
CA ILE A 96 -8.17 -50.44 -2.12
C ILE A 96 -8.14 -50.30 -0.58
N ALA A 97 -9.13 -49.73 0.12
CA ALA A 97 -9.17 -49.74 1.60
C ALA A 97 -9.35 -51.16 2.19
N LEU A 98 -10.00 -52.07 1.45
CA LEU A 98 -10.08 -53.50 1.78
C LEU A 98 -8.77 -54.24 1.45
N GLU A 99 -7.96 -53.76 0.51
CA GLU A 99 -6.61 -54.26 0.15
C GLU A 99 -5.46 -53.53 0.89
N GLN A 100 -5.72 -52.35 1.47
CA GLN A 100 -4.78 -51.47 2.16
C GLN A 100 -4.74 -51.81 3.63
N GLY A 101 -3.62 -52.38 4.06
CA GLY A 101 -3.33 -52.45 5.49
C GLY A 101 -3.36 -51.05 6.12
N VAL A 102 -3.99 -50.95 7.29
CA VAL A 102 -3.74 -49.83 8.19
C VAL A 102 -2.40 -50.08 8.87
N TYR A 103 -1.45 -49.19 8.63
CA TYR A 103 -0.10 -49.25 9.17
C TYR A 103 -0.01 -48.38 10.42
N TYR A 104 0.33 -49.00 11.54
CA TYR A 104 0.42 -48.29 12.81
C TYR A 104 1.87 -47.97 13.14
N ILE A 105 2.19 -46.70 13.41
CA ILE A 105 3.57 -46.25 13.69
C ILE A 105 4.19 -46.96 14.91
N GLU A 106 3.38 -47.48 15.84
CA GLU A 106 3.87 -48.30 16.95
C GLU A 106 4.55 -49.60 16.48
N ASP A 107 4.17 -50.13 15.31
CA ASP A 107 4.68 -51.41 14.79
C ASP A 107 6.13 -51.30 14.29
N ALA A 108 6.65 -50.08 14.14
CA ALA A 108 8.07 -49.84 13.88
C ALA A 108 8.97 -50.11 15.09
N LEU A 109 8.40 -50.21 16.29
CA LEU A 109 9.15 -50.25 17.54
C LEU A 109 9.32 -51.68 18.08
N PRO A 110 10.47 -51.99 18.72
CA PRO A 110 10.60 -53.20 19.52
C PRO A 110 9.67 -53.16 20.73
N GLU A 111 9.31 -54.32 21.29
CA GLU A 111 8.25 -54.45 22.31
C GLU A 111 8.49 -53.57 23.56
N ASP A 112 9.73 -53.40 24.01
CA ASP A 112 10.07 -52.56 25.17
C ASP A 112 9.73 -51.07 24.94
N LEU A 113 10.08 -50.53 23.76
CA LEU A 113 9.78 -49.15 23.40
C LEU A 113 8.31 -48.97 23.01
N LYS A 114 7.74 -49.97 22.33
CA LYS A 114 6.32 -50.02 21.97
C LYS A 114 5.44 -49.95 23.20
N GLU A 115 5.77 -50.71 24.25
CA GLU A 115 5.03 -50.70 25.50
C GLU A 115 5.11 -49.33 26.20
N LYS A 116 6.30 -48.70 26.26
CA LYS A 116 6.44 -47.33 26.82
C LYS A 116 5.57 -46.31 26.09
N VAL A 117 5.55 -46.35 24.75
CA VAL A 117 4.72 -45.48 23.92
C VAL A 117 3.22 -45.72 24.20
N ARG A 118 2.77 -46.98 24.22
CA ARG A 118 1.36 -47.35 24.41
C ARG A 118 0.85 -47.10 25.82
N THR A 119 1.71 -47.28 26.83
CA THR A 119 1.43 -46.95 28.24
C THR A 119 1.60 -45.47 28.56
N ARG A 120 1.88 -44.64 27.55
CA ARG A 120 2.00 -43.18 27.66
C ARG A 120 3.10 -42.75 28.64
N HIS A 121 4.16 -43.55 28.78
CA HIS A 121 5.28 -43.31 29.70
C HIS A 121 5.87 -41.89 29.56
N TYR A 122 6.10 -41.45 28.31
CA TYR A 122 6.75 -40.17 27.99
C TYR A 122 5.92 -38.91 28.28
N GLU A 123 4.63 -39.07 28.56
CA GLU A 123 3.77 -37.95 29.00
C GLU A 123 4.08 -37.54 30.44
N LYS A 124 4.44 -38.52 31.29
CA LYS A 124 4.71 -38.32 32.72
C LYS A 124 6.17 -38.02 33.02
N GLU A 125 7.08 -38.55 32.19
CA GLU A 125 8.52 -38.39 32.37
C GLU A 125 8.94 -36.92 32.16
N LYS A 126 9.71 -36.39 33.11
CA LYS A 126 10.17 -34.99 33.09
C LYS A 126 11.60 -34.86 32.58
N ASN A 127 12.38 -35.95 32.62
CA ASN A 127 13.78 -35.98 32.18
C ASN A 127 13.93 -36.93 30.99
N ILE A 128 14.31 -36.38 29.84
CA ILE A 128 14.33 -37.10 28.57
C ILE A 128 15.60 -37.94 28.45
N ASN A 129 15.44 -39.19 28.00
CA ASN A 129 16.55 -39.93 27.42
C ASN A 129 16.64 -39.62 25.91
N GLN A 130 17.47 -38.65 25.55
CA GLN A 130 17.60 -38.17 24.15
C GLN A 130 18.05 -39.29 23.19
N ALA A 131 18.90 -40.21 23.67
CA ALA A 131 19.34 -41.35 22.87
C ALA A 131 18.18 -42.33 22.58
N GLU A 132 17.28 -42.52 23.55
CA GLU A 132 16.08 -43.36 23.36
C GLU A 132 15.07 -42.68 22.40
N ALA A 133 14.82 -41.38 22.56
CA ALA A 133 13.96 -40.62 21.65
C ALA A 133 14.49 -40.66 20.21
N LEU A 134 15.81 -40.48 20.02
CA LEU A 134 16.44 -40.58 18.70
C LEU A 134 16.28 -41.99 18.11
N LYS A 135 16.45 -43.04 18.93
CA LYS A 135 16.25 -44.43 18.48
C LYS A 135 14.81 -44.68 18.02
N ILE A 136 13.80 -44.17 18.75
CA ILE A 136 12.39 -44.25 18.37
C ILE A 136 12.16 -43.56 17.02
N VAL A 137 12.65 -42.34 16.87
CA VAL A 137 12.56 -41.56 15.62
C VAL A 137 13.19 -42.31 14.45
N GLN A 138 14.41 -42.83 14.61
CA GLN A 138 15.12 -43.54 13.54
C GLN A 138 14.41 -44.83 13.12
N LEU A 139 13.85 -45.58 14.08
CA LEU A 139 13.08 -46.79 13.80
C LEU A 139 11.78 -46.47 13.04
N ILE A 140 11.05 -45.44 13.47
CA ILE A 140 9.85 -44.99 12.77
C ILE A 140 10.20 -44.48 11.38
N GLN A 141 11.25 -43.68 11.22
CA GLN A 141 11.68 -43.16 9.92
C GLN A 141 12.05 -44.29 8.96
N ALA A 142 12.85 -45.26 9.41
CA ALA A 142 13.26 -46.40 8.58
C ALA A 142 12.08 -47.29 8.17
N TRP A 143 10.99 -47.28 8.95
CA TRP A 143 9.75 -47.95 8.61
C TRP A 143 8.90 -47.13 7.63
N LEU A 144 8.76 -45.81 7.86
CA LEU A 144 8.07 -44.89 6.95
C LEU A 144 8.67 -44.91 5.54
N ASP A 145 10.00 -44.94 5.43
CA ASP A 145 10.72 -44.97 4.14
C ASP A 145 10.41 -46.24 3.31
N LYS A 146 9.86 -47.29 3.93
CA LYS A 146 9.53 -48.57 3.28
C LYS A 146 8.04 -48.72 2.96
N LEU A 147 7.19 -47.81 3.43
CA LEU A 147 5.76 -47.92 3.20
C LEU A 147 5.43 -47.73 1.71
N PRO A 148 4.48 -48.50 1.15
CA PRO A 148 4.03 -48.27 -0.20
C PRO A 148 3.14 -47.00 -0.28
N SER A 149 2.96 -46.51 -1.50
CA SER A 149 1.97 -45.47 -1.79
C SER A 149 0.55 -45.96 -1.55
N ASN A 150 -0.38 -45.02 -1.36
CA ASN A 150 -1.80 -45.32 -1.20
C ASN A 150 -2.02 -46.33 -0.07
N VAL A 151 -1.68 -45.95 1.17
CA VAL A 151 -2.00 -46.70 2.39
C VAL A 151 -2.49 -45.77 3.49
N TRP A 152 -3.11 -46.36 4.51
CA TRP A 152 -3.50 -45.68 5.73
C TRP A 152 -2.41 -45.80 6.79
N ILE A 153 -2.02 -44.67 7.36
CA ILE A 153 -1.01 -44.58 8.42
C ILE A 153 -1.67 -43.99 9.65
N SER A 154 -1.60 -44.70 10.76
CA SER A 154 -2.28 -44.32 11.99
C SER A 154 -1.48 -44.68 13.24
N THR A 155 -2.10 -44.48 14.38
CA THR A 155 -1.56 -44.76 15.72
C THR A 155 -2.65 -45.38 16.57
N ARG A 156 -2.25 -46.27 17.47
CA ARG A 156 -3.13 -46.90 18.46
C ARG A 156 -3.30 -46.06 19.73
N GLY A 157 -2.85 -44.81 19.73
CA GLY A 157 -3.02 -43.85 20.83
C GLY A 157 -1.79 -43.64 21.70
N GLY A 158 -0.61 -43.99 21.18
CA GLY A 158 0.65 -43.83 21.88
C GLY A 158 1.09 -42.38 22.08
N VAL A 159 2.02 -42.19 23.02
CA VAL A 159 2.75 -40.92 23.21
C VAL A 159 4.19 -41.11 22.71
N PHE A 160 4.57 -40.35 21.70
CA PHE A 160 5.85 -40.49 21.00
C PHE A 160 6.79 -39.33 21.35
N PRO A 161 7.96 -39.59 21.95
CA PRO A 161 9.01 -38.60 22.10
C PRO A 161 9.71 -38.41 20.76
N LEU A 162 9.76 -37.18 20.26
CA LEU A 162 10.35 -36.81 18.99
C LEU A 162 11.57 -35.93 19.22
N THR A 163 12.69 -36.22 18.56
CA THR A 163 13.89 -35.38 18.54
C THR A 163 14.45 -35.31 17.13
N LYS A 164 15.40 -34.40 16.89
CA LYS A 164 16.02 -34.21 15.58
C LYS A 164 16.58 -35.54 15.05
N ASN A 165 16.22 -35.91 13.82
CA ASN A 165 16.73 -37.12 13.19
C ASN A 165 18.12 -36.92 12.59
N VAL A 166 19.11 -36.72 13.46
CA VAL A 166 20.50 -36.43 13.10
C VAL A 166 21.03 -37.50 12.13
N GLY A 167 21.68 -37.05 11.05
CA GLY A 167 22.22 -37.93 10.01
C GLY A 167 21.21 -38.52 9.01
N TYR A 168 19.90 -38.24 9.13
CA TYR A 168 18.92 -38.72 8.15
C TYR A 168 19.02 -37.97 6.82
N ALA A 169 19.07 -38.71 5.71
CA ALA A 169 19.09 -38.22 4.34
C ALA A 169 20.00 -36.99 4.11
N PRO A 170 21.31 -37.09 4.38
CA PRO A 170 22.24 -35.96 4.34
C PRO A 170 22.37 -35.32 2.95
N ASP A 171 22.11 -36.06 1.88
CA ASP A 171 22.10 -35.52 0.51
C ASP A 171 20.88 -34.63 0.22
N TYR A 172 19.81 -34.72 1.02
CA TYR A 172 18.60 -33.93 0.87
C TYR A 172 18.52 -32.80 1.91
N PHE A 173 18.80 -33.10 3.18
CA PHE A 173 18.75 -32.12 4.27
C PHE A 173 20.10 -31.46 4.57
N GLY A 174 21.15 -31.81 3.82
CA GLY A 174 22.52 -31.40 4.10
C GLY A 174 23.17 -32.25 5.20
N ALA A 175 24.47 -32.49 5.05
CA ALA A 175 25.26 -33.17 6.07
C ALA A 175 25.46 -32.30 7.33
N ASP A 176 25.68 -32.96 8.46
CA ASP A 176 26.04 -32.30 9.71
C ASP A 176 27.49 -31.77 9.70
N ASN A 177 27.75 -30.70 10.46
CA ASN A 177 29.07 -30.07 10.61
C ASN A 177 29.68 -29.51 9.31
N ARG A 178 28.85 -29.09 8.35
CA ARG A 178 29.31 -28.34 7.18
C ARG A 178 29.79 -26.95 7.62
N ILE A 179 30.84 -26.45 7.00
CA ILE A 179 31.34 -25.09 7.22
C ILE A 179 30.95 -24.23 6.03
N LYS A 180 30.21 -23.14 6.30
CA LYS A 180 29.93 -22.11 5.31
C LYS A 180 30.70 -20.85 5.66
N THR A 181 31.52 -20.42 4.71
CA THR A 181 32.34 -19.22 4.81
C THR A 181 31.66 -18.08 4.07
N ARG A 182 31.63 -16.88 4.67
CA ARG A 182 31.26 -15.66 3.95
C ARG A 182 32.29 -14.57 4.20
N GLY A 183 32.94 -14.13 3.12
CA GLY A 183 33.84 -12.98 3.14
C GLY A 183 33.04 -11.70 3.33
N VAL A 184 33.55 -10.82 4.19
CA VAL A 184 32.88 -9.59 4.56
C VAL A 184 33.88 -8.45 4.64
N GLY A 185 33.67 -7.44 3.81
CA GLY A 185 34.47 -6.22 3.81
C GLY A 185 33.99 -5.27 4.89
N TYR A 186 34.76 -5.12 5.97
CA TYR A 186 34.51 -4.21 7.08
C TYR A 186 35.59 -3.15 7.22
N GLY A 187 35.16 -1.99 7.71
CA GLY A 187 36.05 -0.88 7.99
C GLY A 187 36.63 -0.17 6.79
N TRP A 188 37.22 0.98 7.05
CA TRP A 188 37.97 1.76 6.09
C TRP A 188 39.38 1.94 6.65
N ARG A 189 40.39 1.43 5.96
CA ARG A 189 41.78 1.84 6.18
C ARG A 189 42.19 2.74 5.03
N GLU A 190 42.87 3.81 5.38
CA GLU A 190 43.60 4.61 4.40
C GLU A 190 44.96 3.92 4.21
N GLU A 191 45.17 3.40 3.01
CA GLU A 191 46.42 2.79 2.60
C GLU A 191 46.77 3.40 1.24
N ASP A 192 47.96 3.99 1.14
CA ASP A 192 48.42 4.72 -0.05
C ASP A 192 47.47 5.86 -0.51
N GLY A 193 46.81 6.55 0.45
CA GLY A 193 45.85 7.61 0.15
C GLY A 193 44.53 7.11 -0.46
N VAL A 194 44.29 5.80 -0.45
CA VAL A 194 43.06 5.17 -0.94
C VAL A 194 42.35 4.50 0.22
N ARG A 195 41.07 4.85 0.38
CA ARG A 195 40.19 4.26 1.40
C ARG A 195 39.78 2.84 0.94
N LYS A 196 40.32 1.80 1.56
CA LYS A 196 40.01 0.38 1.26
C LYS A 196 39.21 -0.29 2.38
N ARG A 197 38.36 -1.25 2.02
CA ARG A 197 37.66 -2.13 2.98
C ARG A 197 38.56 -3.31 3.37
N ILE A 198 38.60 -3.65 4.66
CA ILE A 198 39.33 -4.80 5.18
C ILE A 198 38.46 -6.05 5.00
N PRO A 199 38.89 -7.09 4.27
CA PRO A 199 38.15 -8.35 4.20
C PRO A 199 38.44 -9.21 5.44
N ASP A 200 37.42 -9.46 6.27
CA ASP A 200 37.42 -10.54 7.27
C ASP A 200 36.51 -11.69 6.80
N GLU A 201 36.66 -12.87 7.39
CA GLU A 201 35.89 -14.06 7.06
C GLU A 201 35.05 -14.53 8.25
N VAL A 202 33.72 -14.63 8.08
CA VAL A 202 32.87 -15.28 9.08
C VAL A 202 32.62 -16.74 8.67
N ARG A 203 32.92 -17.65 9.61
CA ARG A 203 32.72 -19.10 9.46
C ARG A 203 31.52 -19.54 10.27
N LEU A 204 30.56 -20.16 9.62
CA LEU A 204 29.32 -20.66 10.21
C LEU A 204 29.32 -22.19 10.16
N THR A 205 29.03 -22.81 11.30
CA THR A 205 28.80 -24.26 11.36
C THR A 205 27.34 -24.54 11.09
N LEU A 206 27.08 -25.42 10.13
CA LEU A 206 25.77 -25.88 9.72
C LEU A 206 25.62 -27.37 10.00
N HIS A 207 24.60 -27.73 10.76
CA HIS A 207 24.05 -29.07 10.83
C HIS A 207 23.05 -29.30 9.69
N GLY A 208 22.64 -30.54 9.47
CA GLY A 208 21.55 -30.83 8.54
C GLY A 208 20.24 -30.19 9.01
N CYS A 209 19.33 -29.95 8.07
CA CYS A 209 18.01 -29.36 8.32
C CYS A 209 16.93 -30.42 8.61
N GLN A 210 17.30 -31.59 9.14
CA GLN A 210 16.40 -32.72 9.29
C GLN A 210 15.23 -32.41 10.25
N PRO A 211 13.99 -32.81 9.94
CA PRO A 211 12.88 -32.80 10.89
C PRO A 211 13.05 -33.90 11.97
N CYS A 212 12.11 -34.01 12.91
CA CYS A 212 12.00 -35.25 13.69
C CYS A 212 11.59 -36.42 12.78
N LEU A 213 10.52 -36.29 12.00
CA LEU A 213 10.12 -37.31 11.02
C LEU A 213 9.78 -36.67 9.66
N ALA A 214 10.16 -37.36 8.58
CA ALA A 214 9.93 -36.93 7.21
C ALA A 214 9.08 -37.95 6.45
N PHE A 215 7.95 -37.50 5.92
CA PHE A 215 7.09 -38.23 4.99
C PHE A 215 7.47 -37.81 3.57
N ARG A 216 8.46 -38.52 3.00
CA ARG A 216 9.04 -38.20 1.68
C ARG A 216 8.42 -39.05 0.59
N LYS A 217 8.13 -38.45 -0.57
CA LYS A 217 7.61 -39.15 -1.77
C LYS A 217 6.32 -39.93 -1.50
N PHE A 218 5.50 -39.49 -0.56
CA PHE A 218 4.21 -40.11 -0.26
C PHE A 218 3.22 -39.76 -1.36
N LYS A 219 2.52 -40.78 -1.86
CA LYS A 219 1.60 -40.66 -2.99
C LYS A 219 0.27 -41.25 -2.60
N PHE A 220 -0.77 -40.42 -2.53
CA PHE A 220 -2.15 -40.81 -2.22
C PHE A 220 -2.30 -41.50 -0.86
N ASN A 221 -1.36 -41.28 0.07
CA ASN A 221 -1.42 -41.85 1.41
C ASN A 221 -2.42 -41.08 2.29
N THR A 222 -3.05 -41.79 3.22
CA THR A 222 -3.93 -41.19 4.25
C THR A 222 -3.25 -41.28 5.61
N ILE A 223 -3.17 -40.16 6.33
CA ILE A 223 -2.62 -40.08 7.68
C ILE A 223 -3.75 -39.72 8.65
N ASP A 224 -3.94 -40.55 9.66
CA ASP A 224 -4.87 -40.31 10.76
C ASP A 224 -4.17 -40.52 12.10
N PHE A 225 -3.72 -39.40 12.68
CA PHE A 225 -3.12 -39.38 14.02
C PHE A 225 -4.06 -38.85 15.10
N THR A 226 -5.38 -38.98 14.93
CA THR A 226 -6.38 -38.50 15.90
C THR A 226 -6.08 -38.93 17.34
N LYS A 227 -5.62 -40.17 17.51
CA LYS A 227 -5.36 -40.76 18.84
C LYS A 227 -3.95 -40.48 19.38
N GLY A 228 -3.02 -40.06 18.53
CA GLY A 228 -1.61 -39.93 18.88
C GLY A 228 -1.27 -38.63 19.58
N THR A 229 -0.29 -38.70 20.48
CA THR A 229 0.36 -37.51 21.06
C THR A 229 1.84 -37.52 20.70
N PHE A 230 2.36 -36.41 20.22
CA PHE A 230 3.76 -36.25 19.81
C PHE A 230 4.39 -35.12 20.62
N ILE A 231 5.48 -35.43 21.34
CA ILE A 231 6.19 -34.46 22.16
C ILE A 231 7.55 -34.23 21.54
N VAL A 232 7.76 -33.04 20.98
CA VAL A 232 9.07 -32.62 20.48
C VAL A 232 9.95 -32.25 21.68
N GLU A 233 10.99 -33.04 21.89
CA GLU A 233 11.85 -33.00 23.05
C GLU A 233 12.87 -31.85 23.02
N GLU A 234 13.27 -31.43 21.82
CA GLU A 234 14.19 -30.32 21.59
C GLU A 234 13.46 -29.11 20.99
N HIS A 235 13.57 -27.93 21.61
CA HIS A 235 12.96 -26.73 21.04
C HIS A 235 13.67 -26.32 19.72
N GLY A 236 12.98 -25.61 18.83
CA GLY A 236 13.54 -25.22 17.53
C GLY A 236 13.51 -26.32 16.44
N GLN A 237 12.76 -27.40 16.66
CA GLN A 237 12.67 -28.56 15.77
C GLN A 237 11.24 -28.82 15.24
N ASP A 238 11.10 -28.95 13.92
CA ASP A 238 9.85 -29.37 13.28
C ASP A 238 9.52 -30.82 13.64
N ALA A 239 8.26 -31.10 13.98
CA ALA A 239 7.84 -32.47 14.26
C ALA A 239 7.77 -33.28 12.95
N PHE A 240 7.10 -32.75 11.93
CA PHE A 240 6.85 -33.47 10.69
C PHE A 240 7.12 -32.65 9.44
N HIS A 241 7.77 -33.27 8.46
CA HIS A 241 7.80 -32.77 7.08
C HIS A 241 6.95 -33.67 6.17
N LEU A 242 6.06 -33.10 5.36
CA LEU A 242 5.52 -33.78 4.16
C LEU A 242 6.18 -33.16 2.93
N CYS A 243 7.01 -33.93 2.23
CA CYS A 243 7.88 -33.34 1.23
C CYS A 243 8.40 -34.27 0.13
N ASP A 244 9.36 -33.75 -0.65
CA ASP A 244 10.12 -34.49 -1.67
C ASP A 244 9.22 -35.08 -2.74
N GLY A 245 8.43 -34.23 -3.39
CA GLY A 245 7.52 -34.62 -4.46
C GLY A 245 6.29 -35.40 -3.98
N SER A 246 5.89 -35.29 -2.71
CA SER A 246 4.67 -35.95 -2.22
C SER A 246 3.41 -35.42 -2.91
N GLU A 247 2.39 -36.25 -3.10
CA GLU A 247 1.23 -35.89 -3.91
C GLU A 247 -0.04 -36.61 -3.48
N GLY A 248 -1.18 -35.92 -3.45
CA GLY A 248 -2.48 -36.51 -3.15
C GLY A 248 -2.62 -36.98 -1.70
N THR A 249 -1.73 -36.58 -0.79
CA THR A 249 -1.76 -36.99 0.61
C THR A 249 -2.92 -36.32 1.33
N ARG A 250 -3.70 -37.13 2.05
CA ARG A 250 -4.80 -36.68 2.92
C ARG A 250 -4.41 -36.87 4.38
N ILE A 251 -4.48 -35.82 5.18
CA ILE A 251 -4.22 -35.84 6.61
C ILE A 251 -5.54 -35.55 7.31
N ILE A 252 -6.21 -36.60 7.79
CA ILE A 252 -7.51 -36.50 8.49
C ILE A 252 -7.30 -35.77 9.83
N HIS A 253 -6.26 -36.16 10.55
CA HIS A 253 -5.85 -35.49 11.78
C HIS A 253 -4.32 -35.50 11.88
N ALA A 254 -3.74 -34.31 11.97
CA ALA A 254 -2.29 -34.11 11.94
C ALA A 254 -1.59 -34.50 13.26
N GLY A 255 -2.36 -34.91 14.27
CA GLY A 255 -1.89 -35.35 15.58
C GLY A 255 -2.04 -34.27 16.66
N ASN A 256 -1.92 -34.68 17.93
CA ASN A 256 -1.80 -33.76 19.05
C ASN A 256 -0.30 -33.51 19.31
N ILE A 257 0.21 -32.36 18.89
CA ILE A 257 1.65 -32.08 18.87
C ILE A 257 1.98 -30.97 19.86
N THR A 258 2.98 -31.21 20.71
CA THR A 258 3.50 -30.18 21.63
C THR A 258 5.01 -30.26 21.80
N THR A 259 5.59 -29.32 22.55
CA THR A 259 7.01 -29.31 22.88
C THR A 259 7.22 -29.60 24.36
N ARG A 260 8.33 -30.26 24.70
CA ARG A 260 8.70 -30.49 26.11
C ARG A 260 8.90 -29.18 26.86
N ALA A 261 9.44 -28.16 26.18
CA ALA A 261 9.61 -26.83 26.74
C ALA A 261 8.26 -26.23 27.18
N TYR A 262 7.21 -26.33 26.35
CA TYR A 262 5.88 -25.87 26.71
C TYR A 262 5.28 -26.62 27.89
N LEU A 263 5.40 -27.96 27.92
CA LEU A 263 4.94 -28.77 29.06
C LEU A 263 5.65 -28.39 30.38
N LYS A 264 6.92 -27.99 30.31
CA LYS A 264 7.73 -27.63 31.48
C LYS A 264 7.45 -26.21 31.98
N TYR A 265 7.41 -25.23 31.09
CA TYR A 265 7.37 -23.82 31.46
C TYR A 265 5.96 -23.22 31.38
N GLY A 266 5.14 -23.71 30.45
CA GLY A 266 3.83 -23.16 30.13
C GLY A 266 3.90 -21.76 29.49
N TYR A 267 2.75 -21.24 29.06
CA TYR A 267 2.63 -19.88 28.56
C TYR A 267 2.28 -18.93 29.71
N LYS A 268 3.29 -18.34 30.34
CA LYS A 268 3.14 -17.49 31.54
C LYS A 268 3.72 -16.11 31.31
N SER A 269 2.93 -15.10 31.65
CA SER A 269 3.32 -13.68 31.67
C SER A 269 3.90 -13.32 33.05
N GLY A 270 4.88 -12.42 33.09
CA GLY A 270 5.45 -11.89 34.34
C GLY A 270 6.18 -12.93 35.21
N ALA A 271 6.48 -14.10 34.66
CA ALA A 271 7.28 -15.12 35.34
C ALA A 271 8.77 -14.71 35.32
N ASP A 272 9.54 -15.25 36.26
CA ASP A 272 10.99 -15.04 36.26
C ASP A 272 11.60 -15.57 34.96
N LEU A 273 12.67 -14.93 34.47
CA LEU A 273 13.26 -15.21 33.14
C LEU A 273 13.62 -16.68 32.95
N ASP A 274 14.05 -17.37 34.01
CA ASP A 274 14.40 -18.79 34.04
C ASP A 274 13.18 -19.73 34.00
N LYS A 275 11.97 -19.20 34.23
CA LYS A 275 10.69 -19.92 34.30
C LYS A 275 9.77 -19.70 33.10
N MET A 276 10.08 -18.73 32.24
CA MET A 276 9.28 -18.42 31.04
C MET A 276 9.57 -19.41 29.90
N LEU A 277 8.56 -19.80 29.13
CA LEU A 277 8.82 -20.54 27.88
C LEU A 277 9.73 -19.74 26.95
N TRP A 278 9.43 -18.44 26.85
CA TRP A 278 10.11 -17.48 26.02
C TRP A 278 10.58 -16.31 26.89
N PRO A 279 11.84 -16.30 27.36
CA PRO A 279 12.41 -15.10 27.97
C PRO A 279 12.56 -13.95 26.94
N PRO A 280 12.32 -12.69 27.36
CA PRO A 280 12.57 -11.49 26.56
C PRO A 280 14.03 -11.35 26.13
N ILE A 281 14.26 -10.54 25.10
CA ILE A 281 15.59 -10.32 24.55
C ILE A 281 16.33 -9.17 25.25
N ASP A 282 15.62 -8.16 25.80
CA ASP A 282 16.17 -7.13 26.69
C ASP A 282 15.19 -6.13 27.33
N GLY A 283 15.72 -5.35 28.29
CA GLY A 283 15.14 -4.14 28.92
C GLY A 283 13.83 -4.33 29.68
N TRP A 284 13.24 -5.50 29.54
CA TRP A 284 12.09 -5.99 30.26
C TRP A 284 12.47 -6.29 31.72
N SER A 285 11.69 -5.77 32.66
CA SER A 285 11.62 -6.28 34.02
C SER A 285 10.19 -6.71 34.33
N LYS A 286 10.00 -7.51 35.37
CA LYS A 286 8.67 -7.92 35.83
C LYS A 286 7.79 -6.72 36.19
N GLU A 287 8.39 -5.68 36.75
CA GLU A 287 7.75 -4.44 37.16
C GLU A 287 7.53 -3.49 35.97
N ASN A 288 8.42 -3.52 34.98
CA ASN A 288 8.38 -2.64 33.81
C ASN A 288 8.49 -3.45 32.52
N PRO A 289 7.48 -4.28 32.20
CA PRO A 289 7.56 -5.13 31.02
C PRO A 289 7.67 -4.31 29.75
N HIS A 290 7.14 -3.08 29.74
CA HIS A 290 7.10 -2.17 28.59
C HIS A 290 8.45 -1.52 28.22
N LEU A 291 9.46 -1.52 29.11
CA LEU A 291 10.73 -0.79 28.91
C LEU A 291 11.80 -1.56 28.09
N GLY A 292 11.43 -2.68 27.45
CA GLY A 292 12.31 -3.46 26.57
C GLY A 292 12.42 -2.93 25.14
N THR A 293 13.58 -3.15 24.49
CA THR A 293 13.79 -2.81 23.08
C THR A 293 13.38 -3.94 22.13
N GLY A 294 12.91 -5.09 22.62
CA GLY A 294 12.16 -6.03 21.82
C GLY A 294 12.01 -7.41 22.41
N MET A 295 10.84 -8.00 22.17
CA MET A 295 10.55 -9.39 22.57
C MET A 295 10.83 -10.39 21.44
N ALA A 296 11.63 -10.05 20.40
CA ALA A 296 11.51 -10.62 19.05
C ALA A 296 12.73 -11.38 18.51
N GLU A 297 12.52 -12.60 18.05
CA GLU A 297 13.44 -13.34 17.15
C GLU A 297 13.78 -12.56 15.86
N LYS A 298 12.94 -11.58 15.49
CA LYS A 298 13.15 -10.66 14.36
C LYS A 298 13.53 -9.26 14.85
N GLY A 299 14.82 -8.95 14.82
CA GLY A 299 15.43 -7.68 15.21
C GLY A 299 16.08 -6.90 14.05
N VAL A 300 16.75 -5.81 14.41
CA VAL A 300 17.41 -4.83 13.53
C VAL A 300 18.83 -4.55 14.06
N ALA A 301 19.58 -3.67 13.39
CA ALA A 301 20.96 -3.35 13.75
C ALA A 301 21.10 -2.81 15.20
N GLU A 302 20.09 -2.11 15.69
CA GLU A 302 20.08 -1.43 16.98
C GLU A 302 19.34 -2.18 18.09
N ALA A 303 18.63 -3.27 17.80
CA ALA A 303 17.83 -4.00 18.80
C ALA A 303 17.46 -5.42 18.36
N GLY A 304 17.57 -6.38 19.27
CA GLY A 304 17.21 -7.78 19.03
C GLY A 304 18.14 -8.49 18.04
N PHE A 305 17.82 -9.71 17.62
CA PHE A 305 18.67 -10.41 16.65
C PHE A 305 18.49 -9.81 15.26
N ASN A 306 19.53 -9.19 14.68
CA ASN A 306 19.46 -8.59 13.35
C ASN A 306 19.33 -9.65 12.24
N THR A 307 18.27 -10.43 12.24
CA THR A 307 17.94 -11.38 11.17
C THR A 307 17.40 -10.69 9.92
N THR A 308 17.08 -9.39 10.01
CA THR A 308 16.44 -8.65 8.92
C THR A 308 17.43 -8.14 7.88
N THR A 309 18.60 -7.65 8.31
CA THR A 309 19.52 -6.94 7.41
C THR A 309 20.96 -7.39 7.54
N TYR A 310 21.28 -8.26 8.50
CA TYR A 310 22.64 -8.73 8.71
C TYR A 310 23.12 -9.53 7.49
N PRO A 311 24.03 -8.99 6.67
CA PRO A 311 24.32 -9.54 5.37
C PRO A 311 25.27 -10.74 5.46
N ILE A 312 25.53 -11.26 6.65
CA ILE A 312 26.39 -12.43 6.82
C ILE A 312 25.56 -13.70 6.73
N VAL A 313 24.34 -13.70 7.26
CA VAL A 313 23.50 -14.89 7.33
C VAL A 313 22.05 -14.53 7.06
N ASP A 314 21.45 -15.15 6.05
CA ASP A 314 19.99 -15.19 5.92
C ASP A 314 19.49 -16.41 6.70
N ASN A 315 19.12 -16.17 7.96
CA ASN A 315 18.74 -17.26 8.85
C ASN A 315 17.43 -17.95 8.43
N ALA A 316 16.61 -17.33 7.60
CA ALA A 316 15.30 -17.88 7.25
C ALA A 316 15.39 -19.17 6.41
N THR A 317 16.52 -19.41 5.72
CA THR A 317 16.73 -20.63 4.94
C THR A 317 17.18 -21.81 5.80
N TYR A 318 17.70 -21.56 7.00
CA TYR A 318 18.15 -22.58 7.93
C TYR A 318 17.02 -22.95 8.89
N MET A 319 16.67 -24.23 8.94
CA MET A 319 15.60 -24.77 9.78
C MET A 319 16.13 -25.86 10.71
N ASN A 320 15.34 -26.26 11.71
CA ASN A 320 15.62 -27.43 12.54
C ASN A 320 16.99 -27.40 13.25
N ASN A 321 17.31 -26.27 13.88
CA ASN A 321 18.57 -26.03 14.58
C ASN A 321 19.82 -26.30 13.72
N SER A 322 19.72 -26.08 12.40
CA SER A 322 20.84 -26.29 11.47
C SER A 322 21.95 -25.25 11.66
N LEU A 323 21.62 -23.96 11.78
CA LEU A 323 22.61 -22.91 12.01
C LEU A 323 22.98 -22.83 13.50
N ILE A 324 24.28 -22.98 13.80
CA ILE A 324 24.82 -22.74 15.15
C ILE A 324 25.03 -21.23 15.36
N CYS A 325 24.20 -20.62 16.20
CA CYS A 325 24.22 -19.17 16.42
C CYS A 325 25.24 -18.72 17.47
N GLU A 326 25.82 -19.65 18.25
CA GLU A 326 26.68 -19.35 19.41
C GLU A 326 28.01 -18.66 19.09
N GLY A 327 28.36 -18.55 17.80
CA GLY A 327 29.51 -17.76 17.31
C GLY A 327 29.15 -16.37 16.78
N ILE A 328 27.87 -16.03 16.65
CA ILE A 328 27.43 -14.74 16.09
C ILE A 328 27.52 -13.67 17.19
N LYS A 329 28.30 -12.62 16.92
CA LYS A 329 28.49 -11.44 17.79
C LYS A 329 28.83 -10.20 16.95
N ASN A 330 28.82 -9.03 17.58
CA ASN A 330 29.39 -7.84 16.94
C ASN A 330 30.91 -7.97 16.80
N PHE A 331 31.45 -7.37 15.74
CA PHE A 331 32.90 -7.27 15.52
C PHE A 331 33.55 -6.41 16.60
N GLU A 332 34.63 -6.91 17.20
CA GLU A 332 35.29 -6.29 18.34
C GLU A 332 35.80 -4.88 18.00
N GLY A 333 35.40 -3.87 18.79
CA GLY A 333 35.82 -2.47 18.61
C GLY A 333 35.09 -1.68 17.51
N TRP A 334 34.12 -2.29 16.80
CA TRP A 334 33.47 -1.66 15.63
C TRP A 334 32.04 -1.17 15.86
N PHE A 335 31.34 -1.73 16.86
CA PHE A 335 29.93 -1.42 17.12
C PHE A 335 29.68 -1.22 18.62
N SER A 336 29.63 0.03 19.05
CA SER A 336 28.92 0.44 20.26
C SER A 336 27.49 0.86 19.95
N GLY A 337 26.62 0.87 20.96
CA GLY A 337 25.24 1.33 20.80
C GLY A 337 25.15 2.74 20.21
N GLU A 338 26.00 3.67 20.67
CA GLU A 338 26.03 5.04 20.14
C GLU A 338 26.53 5.09 18.69
N GLN A 339 27.51 4.28 18.31
CA GLN A 339 27.97 4.21 16.92
C GLN A 339 26.87 3.70 15.99
N VAL A 340 26.13 2.67 16.39
CA VAL A 340 25.01 2.15 15.59
C VAL A 340 23.91 3.20 15.45
N LEU A 341 23.56 3.89 16.56
CA LEU A 341 22.59 4.99 16.52
C LEU A 341 23.06 6.14 15.61
N GLN A 342 24.35 6.46 15.63
CA GLN A 342 24.93 7.46 14.74
C GLN A 342 24.86 7.03 13.27
N TYR A 343 25.22 5.78 12.93
CA TYR A 343 25.06 5.25 11.57
C TYR A 343 23.60 5.25 11.10
N ILE A 344 22.64 5.06 12.01
CA ILE A 344 21.22 5.20 11.69
C ILE A 344 20.88 6.66 11.36
N ARG A 345 21.35 7.63 12.17
CA ARG A 345 21.13 9.07 11.93
C ARG A 345 21.76 9.54 10.62
N ASP A 346 22.91 8.98 10.25
CA ASP A 346 23.66 9.31 9.04
C ASP A 346 23.22 8.50 7.82
N GLU A 347 22.24 7.60 7.98
CA GLU A 347 21.78 6.65 6.97
C GLU A 347 22.91 5.74 6.41
N ASP A 348 24.00 5.56 7.14
CA ASP A 348 25.17 4.77 6.75
C ASP A 348 24.85 3.25 6.76
N GLY A 349 25.05 2.59 5.61
CA GLY A 349 24.82 1.15 5.44
C GLY A 349 25.71 0.25 6.30
N THR A 350 26.76 0.79 6.93
CA THR A 350 27.62 0.08 7.89
C THR A 350 26.82 -0.44 9.08
N ARG A 351 25.70 0.19 9.44
CA ARG A 351 24.78 -0.29 10.49
C ARG A 351 24.34 -1.74 10.28
N TYR A 352 24.16 -2.18 9.04
CA TYR A 352 23.67 -3.52 8.71
C TYR A 352 24.64 -4.63 9.12
N LEU A 353 25.87 -4.28 9.46
CA LEU A 353 26.94 -5.18 9.84
C LEU A 353 26.98 -5.42 11.36
N SER A 354 26.07 -4.79 12.12
CA SER A 354 25.81 -5.15 13.50
C SER A 354 24.93 -6.39 13.60
N ALA A 355 25.30 -7.33 14.48
CA ALA A 355 24.51 -8.49 14.84
C ALA A 355 23.25 -8.14 15.68
N GLY A 356 23.05 -6.85 15.99
CA GLY A 356 22.01 -6.37 16.89
C GLY A 356 22.33 -6.69 18.34
N GLY A 357 21.32 -7.08 19.11
CA GLY A 357 21.38 -7.41 20.53
C GLY A 357 20.91 -6.26 21.42
N TYR A 358 21.10 -6.46 22.72
CA TYR A 358 20.84 -5.49 23.78
C TYR A 358 22.08 -4.65 24.05
N TRP A 359 21.97 -3.34 24.06
CA TRP A 359 23.08 -2.49 24.47
C TRP A 359 23.07 -2.32 25.99
N ASP A 360 24.08 -2.85 26.67
CA ASP A 360 24.25 -2.66 28.11
C ASP A 360 24.58 -1.19 28.47
N ALA A 361 24.66 -0.88 29.76
CA ALA A 361 24.96 0.48 30.23
C ALA A 361 26.32 1.02 29.74
N ASN A 362 27.22 0.14 29.30
CA ASN A 362 28.53 0.49 28.75
C ASN A 362 28.49 0.62 27.21
N GLY A 363 27.32 0.42 26.59
CA GLY A 363 27.14 0.47 25.15
C GLY A 363 27.62 -0.77 24.41
N ASN A 364 27.87 -1.90 25.11
CA ASN A 364 28.25 -3.16 24.49
C ASN A 364 27.01 -4.00 24.18
N SER A 365 27.01 -4.68 23.04
CA SER A 365 25.91 -5.60 22.72
C SER A 365 26.00 -6.88 23.55
N LYS A 366 24.86 -7.27 24.12
CA LYS A 366 24.64 -8.47 24.91
C LYS A 366 23.46 -9.24 24.32
N PHE A 367 23.51 -10.57 24.44
CA PHE A 367 22.58 -11.47 23.78
C PHE A 367 21.99 -12.47 24.77
N PRO A 368 20.71 -12.86 24.64
CA PRO A 368 20.05 -13.78 25.55
C PRO A 368 20.69 -15.16 25.62
N ARG A 369 20.65 -15.73 26.82
CA ARG A 369 21.11 -17.09 27.14
C ARG A 369 19.93 -17.98 27.54
N HIS A 370 20.16 -19.30 27.52
CA HIS A 370 19.13 -20.30 27.77
C HIS A 370 18.50 -20.26 29.18
N ASP A 371 19.22 -19.67 30.14
CA ASP A 371 18.86 -19.50 31.54
C ASP A 371 18.19 -18.14 31.82
N GLY A 372 18.02 -17.30 30.79
CA GLY A 372 17.47 -15.95 30.93
C GLY A 372 18.51 -14.87 31.21
N THR A 373 19.80 -15.19 31.32
CA THR A 373 20.89 -14.20 31.41
C THR A 373 21.28 -13.65 30.03
N THR A 374 22.27 -12.75 29.97
CA THR A 374 22.84 -12.25 28.70
C THR A 374 24.35 -12.49 28.62
N GLY A 375 24.93 -12.52 27.41
CA GLY A 375 26.39 -12.53 27.22
C GLY A 375 26.84 -12.08 25.83
N ASP A 376 28.13 -12.22 25.52
CA ASP A 376 28.76 -11.56 24.34
C ASP A 376 28.55 -12.25 22.98
N THR A 377 27.85 -13.39 22.93
CA THR A 377 27.48 -14.09 21.70
C THR A 377 26.02 -14.50 21.75
N TRP A 378 25.36 -14.69 20.60
CA TRP A 378 24.00 -15.25 20.57
C TRP A 378 23.94 -16.61 21.27
N GLY A 379 22.82 -16.92 21.93
CA GLY A 379 22.62 -18.18 22.67
C GLY A 379 21.50 -19.04 22.08
N LYS A 380 21.09 -20.04 22.86
CA LYS A 380 19.92 -20.88 22.57
C LYS A 380 18.69 -20.39 23.34
N TRP A 381 17.50 -20.59 22.78
CA TRP A 381 16.23 -20.41 23.46
C TRP A 381 15.65 -21.75 23.91
N ARG A 382 15.81 -22.07 25.20
CA ARG A 382 15.41 -23.37 25.78
C ARG A 382 15.88 -24.57 24.95
N GLY A 383 17.11 -24.50 24.42
CA GLY A 383 17.73 -25.54 23.61
C GLY A 383 17.62 -25.35 22.10
N GLY A 384 16.71 -24.49 21.61
CA GLY A 384 16.59 -24.15 20.20
C GLY A 384 17.53 -23.03 19.77
N GLN A 385 18.06 -23.11 18.56
CA GLN A 385 18.87 -22.03 17.97
C GLN A 385 17.97 -20.83 17.69
N ILE A 386 18.42 -19.63 18.08
CA ILE A 386 17.66 -18.40 17.80
C ILE A 386 17.65 -18.17 16.29
N GLY A 387 16.46 -18.02 15.69
CA GLY A 387 16.25 -17.97 14.25
C GLY A 387 15.72 -19.29 13.65
N SER A 388 15.81 -20.41 14.36
CA SER A 388 15.29 -21.71 13.90
C SER A 388 13.80 -21.84 14.19
N ARG A 389 12.96 -21.72 13.17
CA ARG A 389 11.49 -21.71 13.31
C ARG A 389 10.92 -23.13 13.23
N ALA A 390 10.37 -23.61 14.34
CA ALA A 390 9.78 -24.95 14.46
C ALA A 390 8.26 -24.97 14.28
N TYR A 391 7.73 -25.98 13.60
CA TYR A 391 6.31 -26.18 13.36
C TYR A 391 5.89 -27.62 13.66
N GLY A 392 4.61 -27.81 13.95
CA GLY A 392 4.03 -29.15 14.00
C GLY A 392 4.16 -29.84 12.65
N TRP A 393 3.79 -29.16 11.58
CA TRP A 393 3.94 -29.66 10.20
C TRP A 393 4.53 -28.61 9.27
N ARG A 394 5.48 -29.05 8.44
CA ARG A 394 6.01 -28.30 7.30
C ARG A 394 5.74 -29.06 6.01
N ILE A 395 5.03 -28.42 5.08
CA ILE A 395 4.51 -29.01 3.85
C ILE A 395 5.15 -28.32 2.66
N TYR A 396 5.94 -28.99 1.82
CA TYR A 396 6.64 -28.35 0.69
C TYR A 396 7.06 -29.37 -0.36
N GLY A 397 7.21 -28.95 -1.61
CA GLY A 397 7.43 -29.89 -2.70
C GLY A 397 6.27 -30.87 -2.83
N THR A 398 5.06 -30.38 -2.62
CA THR A 398 3.84 -31.20 -2.58
C THR A 398 2.82 -30.75 -3.62
N ASN A 399 1.93 -31.64 -4.02
CA ASN A 399 0.79 -31.32 -4.88
C ASN A 399 -0.50 -31.99 -4.38
N ARG A 400 -1.62 -31.27 -4.33
CA ARG A 400 -2.93 -31.80 -3.90
C ARG A 400 -2.89 -32.39 -2.49
N THR A 401 -2.45 -31.59 -1.53
CA THR A 401 -2.41 -31.97 -0.11
C THR A 401 -3.67 -31.45 0.58
N HIS A 402 -4.36 -32.29 1.35
CA HIS A 402 -5.51 -31.88 2.16
C HIS A 402 -5.31 -32.25 3.63
N ILE A 403 -5.41 -31.26 4.51
CA ILE A 403 -5.35 -31.41 5.97
C ILE A 403 -6.72 -31.04 6.54
N GLU A 404 -7.33 -31.91 7.33
CA GLU A 404 -8.69 -31.73 7.86
C GLU A 404 -8.79 -31.28 9.32
N TYR A 405 -7.75 -31.56 10.11
CA TYR A 405 -7.65 -31.09 11.49
C TYR A 405 -6.20 -31.21 11.98
N PHE A 406 -5.82 -30.35 12.92
CA PHE A 406 -4.55 -30.43 13.66
C PHE A 406 -4.72 -29.85 15.06
N ASP A 407 -3.92 -30.28 16.04
CA ASP A 407 -3.78 -29.60 17.34
C ASP A 407 -2.29 -29.41 17.65
N VAL A 408 -1.82 -28.16 17.64
CA VAL A 408 -0.38 -27.84 17.82
C VAL A 408 -0.17 -26.72 18.83
N ARG A 409 0.70 -26.96 19.83
CA ARG A 409 0.93 -26.02 20.94
C ARG A 409 2.39 -25.91 21.35
N GLY A 410 2.85 -24.71 21.68
CA GLY A 410 4.15 -24.52 22.32
C GLY A 410 5.35 -24.42 21.38
N PHE A 411 5.12 -24.15 20.10
CA PHE A 411 6.17 -24.05 19.08
C PHE A 411 6.64 -22.61 18.89
N ASN A 412 7.94 -22.42 18.64
CA ASN A 412 8.46 -21.08 18.39
C ASN A 412 8.17 -20.61 16.95
N GLY A 413 7.97 -21.51 15.99
CA GLY A 413 7.40 -21.20 14.68
C GLY A 413 5.87 -21.19 14.76
N GLY A 414 5.22 -22.34 14.59
CA GLY A 414 3.76 -22.39 14.56
C GLY A 414 3.12 -23.77 14.46
N GLY A 415 1.86 -23.80 14.02
CA GLY A 415 1.11 -25.02 13.79
C GLY A 415 1.52 -25.71 12.49
N ILE A 416 1.14 -25.10 11.37
CA ILE A 416 1.40 -25.61 10.02
C ILE A 416 2.07 -24.52 9.18
N VAL A 417 3.06 -24.91 8.38
CA VAL A 417 3.68 -24.04 7.38
C VAL A 417 3.76 -24.69 6.01
N CYS A 418 3.47 -23.93 4.96
CA CYS A 418 3.48 -24.38 3.57
C CYS A 418 4.58 -23.69 2.74
N GLY A 419 5.49 -24.45 2.17
CA GLY A 419 6.65 -24.00 1.39
C GLY A 419 7.90 -23.72 2.23
N LEU A 420 9.03 -23.45 1.57
CA LEU A 420 10.31 -23.07 2.21
C LEU A 420 10.85 -21.72 1.73
N TYR A 421 11.70 -21.10 2.56
CA TYR A 421 12.48 -19.92 2.19
C TYR A 421 13.64 -20.28 1.26
N GLY A 422 14.38 -21.35 1.57
CA GLY A 422 15.49 -21.91 0.79
C GLY A 422 15.32 -23.40 0.50
N ALA A 423 16.33 -24.01 -0.12
CA ALA A 423 16.36 -25.44 -0.41
C ALA A 423 16.36 -26.29 0.88
N PRO A 424 15.99 -27.58 0.83
CA PRO A 424 15.88 -28.42 2.02
C PRO A 424 17.20 -28.61 2.79
N ASP A 425 18.35 -28.36 2.17
CA ASP A 425 19.69 -28.38 2.78
C ASP A 425 20.15 -27.02 3.33
N GLY A 426 19.29 -26.00 3.23
CA GLY A 426 19.52 -24.64 3.68
C GLY A 426 20.15 -23.72 2.63
N GLU A 427 20.40 -24.19 1.41
CA GLU A 427 20.91 -23.34 0.33
C GLU A 427 19.91 -22.27 -0.11
N GLN A 428 20.43 -21.11 -0.50
CA GLN A 428 19.58 -19.97 -0.85
C GLN A 428 18.89 -20.20 -2.19
N VAL A 429 17.58 -19.92 -2.21
CA VAL A 429 16.78 -19.77 -3.42
C VAL A 429 16.24 -18.35 -3.42
N ASP A 430 16.43 -17.60 -4.50
CA ASP A 430 16.00 -16.20 -4.58
C ASP A 430 14.51 -16.09 -4.25
N ALA A 431 14.15 -15.14 -3.38
CA ALA A 431 12.77 -14.86 -3.00
C ALA A 431 11.90 -14.45 -4.21
N ARG A 432 12.53 -13.98 -5.28
CA ARG A 432 11.90 -13.41 -6.48
C ARG A 432 11.78 -14.38 -7.66
N ASP A 433 12.30 -15.60 -7.53
CA ASP A 433 12.35 -16.56 -8.63
C ASP A 433 11.46 -17.78 -8.36
N SER A 434 10.21 -17.70 -8.83
CA SER A 434 9.26 -18.80 -8.70
C SER A 434 9.72 -20.05 -9.44
N LYS A 435 10.37 -19.91 -10.61
CA LYS A 435 10.85 -21.07 -11.37
C LYS A 435 11.90 -21.83 -10.57
N ALA A 436 12.89 -21.13 -10.02
CA ALA A 436 13.92 -21.74 -9.20
C ALA A 436 13.33 -22.43 -7.96
N ALA A 437 12.25 -21.88 -7.38
CA ALA A 437 11.55 -22.52 -6.28
C ALA A 437 10.82 -23.82 -6.68
N TYR A 438 10.16 -23.84 -7.83
CA TYR A 438 9.55 -25.08 -8.36
C TYR A 438 10.62 -26.12 -8.68
N ASP A 439 11.70 -25.73 -9.36
CA ASP A 439 12.82 -26.62 -9.71
C ASP A 439 13.48 -27.22 -8.45
N ALA A 440 13.57 -26.44 -7.36
CA ALA A 440 14.11 -26.89 -6.07
C ALA A 440 13.14 -27.75 -5.25
N GLY A 441 11.88 -27.93 -5.68
CA GLY A 441 10.90 -28.73 -4.97
C GLY A 441 10.48 -28.15 -3.62
N ILE A 442 10.41 -26.81 -3.50
CA ILE A 442 10.14 -26.13 -2.23
C ILE A 442 8.77 -25.43 -2.15
N VAL A 443 7.94 -25.61 -3.17
CA VAL A 443 6.60 -24.99 -3.27
C VAL A 443 5.53 -25.97 -2.79
N ALA A 444 4.55 -25.48 -2.01
CA ALA A 444 3.33 -26.22 -1.71
C ALA A 444 2.25 -25.90 -2.76
N VAL A 445 1.81 -26.89 -3.53
CA VAL A 445 0.86 -26.70 -4.64
C VAL A 445 -0.49 -27.34 -4.32
N ASN A 446 -1.58 -26.62 -4.54
CA ASN A 446 -2.94 -27.08 -4.31
C ASN A 446 -3.11 -27.67 -2.91
N THR A 447 -2.77 -26.88 -1.89
CA THR A 447 -2.84 -27.28 -0.48
C THR A 447 -4.08 -26.69 0.17
N LYS A 448 -4.92 -27.56 0.74
CA LYS A 448 -6.11 -27.18 1.51
C LYS A 448 -5.92 -27.57 2.97
N ILE A 449 -6.19 -26.64 3.87
CA ILE A 449 -6.23 -26.84 5.31
C ILE A 449 -7.63 -26.46 5.77
N THR A 450 -8.42 -27.44 6.18
CA THR A 450 -9.71 -27.23 6.82
C THR A 450 -9.55 -27.52 8.31
N GLY A 451 -10.12 -26.71 9.19
CA GLY A 451 -10.19 -27.02 10.62
C GLY A 451 -8.83 -27.08 11.36
N GLY A 452 -8.91 -27.21 12.68
CA GLY A 452 -7.75 -27.34 13.56
C GLY A 452 -7.72 -26.31 14.68
N TYR A 453 -6.81 -26.55 15.61
CA TYR A 453 -6.58 -25.77 16.81
C TYR A 453 -5.08 -25.52 16.98
N PHE A 454 -4.74 -24.32 17.43
CA PHE A 454 -3.40 -24.00 17.86
C PHE A 454 -3.46 -22.98 18.98
N THR A 455 -2.47 -22.97 19.85
CA THR A 455 -2.32 -21.90 20.84
C THR A 455 -0.93 -21.92 21.43
N HIS A 456 -0.53 -20.79 22.03
CA HIS A 456 0.75 -20.60 22.68
C HIS A 456 1.90 -20.98 21.74
N ASN A 457 1.83 -20.48 20.51
CA ASN A 457 2.93 -20.48 19.56
C ASN A 457 3.54 -19.08 19.50
N TYR A 458 4.79 -18.96 19.05
CA TYR A 458 5.48 -17.67 19.11
C TYR A 458 5.38 -16.88 17.80
N ILE A 459 5.73 -17.46 16.64
CA ILE A 459 5.64 -16.75 15.36
C ILE A 459 4.22 -16.71 14.83
N CYS A 460 3.66 -17.87 14.44
CA CYS A 460 2.40 -17.95 13.71
C CYS A 460 1.50 -19.11 14.17
N GLY A 461 0.20 -19.03 13.89
CA GLY A 461 -0.68 -20.21 13.86
C GLY A 461 -0.47 -21.03 12.59
N VAL A 462 -0.84 -20.47 11.44
CA VAL A 462 -0.68 -21.10 10.12
C VAL A 462 0.04 -20.15 9.15
N GLU A 463 1.09 -20.64 8.47
CA GLU A 463 1.93 -19.83 7.57
C GLU A 463 1.98 -20.38 6.14
N ALA A 464 1.97 -19.49 5.14
CA ALA A 464 2.30 -19.84 3.76
C ALA A 464 3.54 -19.07 3.28
N ILE A 465 4.64 -19.78 3.04
CA ILE A 465 5.90 -19.21 2.58
C ILE A 465 5.91 -19.11 1.06
N ARG A 466 5.87 -20.26 0.37
CA ARG A 466 5.80 -20.39 -1.09
C ARG A 466 4.68 -21.35 -1.44
N ALA A 467 3.52 -20.83 -1.83
CA ALA A 467 2.32 -21.60 -2.07
C ALA A 467 1.57 -21.11 -3.31
N SER A 468 1.09 -22.06 -4.12
CA SER A 468 0.27 -21.78 -5.30
C SER A 468 -0.97 -22.66 -5.25
N GLY A 469 -2.15 -22.03 -5.18
CA GLY A 469 -3.39 -22.71 -4.83
C GLY A 469 -3.39 -23.12 -3.35
N TYR A 470 -3.70 -22.17 -2.47
CA TYR A 470 -3.71 -22.35 -1.02
C TYR A 470 -5.07 -21.99 -0.45
N GLU A 471 -5.69 -22.90 0.29
CA GLU A 471 -6.96 -22.66 1.00
C GLU A 471 -6.80 -22.93 2.49
N LEU A 472 -7.17 -21.98 3.34
CA LEU A 472 -7.26 -22.11 4.79
C LEU A 472 -8.67 -21.74 5.25
N CYS A 473 -9.41 -22.71 5.76
CA CYS A 473 -10.78 -22.46 6.20
C CYS A 473 -11.24 -23.27 7.41
N GLY A 474 -12.28 -22.78 8.08
CA GLY A 474 -12.90 -23.48 9.20
C GLY A 474 -12.01 -23.65 10.44
N ILE A 475 -10.90 -22.92 10.58
CA ILE A 475 -10.15 -22.88 11.84
C ILE A 475 -11.06 -22.30 12.93
N TYR A 476 -11.16 -22.99 14.06
CA TYR A 476 -11.92 -22.52 15.21
C TYR A 476 -11.04 -22.53 16.46
N ALA A 477 -10.38 -21.41 16.72
CA ALA A 477 -9.46 -21.22 17.82
C ALA A 477 -9.63 -19.83 18.49
N PRO A 478 -10.85 -19.48 18.99
CA PRO A 478 -11.16 -18.15 19.54
C PRO A 478 -10.36 -17.76 20.77
N ASP A 479 -9.83 -18.74 21.50
CA ASP A 479 -9.01 -18.60 22.70
C ASP A 479 -7.50 -18.77 22.43
N SER A 480 -7.12 -18.98 21.17
CA SER A 480 -5.71 -19.11 20.80
C SER A 480 -4.92 -17.84 21.13
N VAL A 481 -3.66 -17.99 21.53
CA VAL A 481 -2.74 -16.87 21.71
C VAL A 481 -1.45 -17.14 20.95
N VAL A 482 -1.02 -16.20 20.10
CA VAL A 482 0.25 -16.31 19.36
C VAL A 482 1.12 -15.09 19.59
N GLY A 483 2.38 -15.31 19.96
CA GLY A 483 3.36 -14.28 20.27
C GLY A 483 3.91 -14.39 21.69
N HIS A 484 4.71 -13.40 22.08
CA HIS A 484 5.30 -13.39 23.41
C HIS A 484 4.24 -13.14 24.51
N PRO A 485 4.24 -13.88 25.65
CA PRO A 485 3.27 -13.69 26.73
C PRO A 485 3.23 -12.25 27.25
N ASP A 486 4.40 -11.65 27.48
CA ASP A 486 4.56 -10.28 27.95
C ASP A 486 4.57 -9.17 26.89
N ALA A 487 4.18 -9.45 25.64
CA ALA A 487 4.04 -8.39 24.64
C ALA A 487 3.11 -7.26 25.12
N HIS A 488 3.54 -6.01 24.94
CA HIS A 488 2.86 -4.79 25.40
C HIS A 488 2.80 -3.73 24.29
N LEU A 489 1.71 -2.97 24.21
CA LEU A 489 1.51 -1.92 23.18
C LEU A 489 2.45 -0.72 23.30
N GLU A 490 3.21 -0.68 24.39
CA GLU A 490 4.21 0.33 24.68
C GLU A 490 5.66 -0.16 24.50
N HIS A 491 5.87 -1.41 24.09
CA HIS A 491 7.20 -1.88 23.69
C HIS A 491 7.68 -1.11 22.48
N VAL A 492 8.88 -0.53 22.51
CA VAL A 492 9.37 0.37 21.46
C VAL A 492 10.85 0.12 21.15
N ARG A 493 11.25 0.34 19.90
CA ARG A 493 12.63 0.16 19.40
C ARG A 493 13.28 1.47 19.01
N GLY A 494 14.57 1.59 19.34
CA GLY A 494 15.52 2.49 18.69
C GLY A 494 15.07 3.94 18.53
N ILE A 495 15.61 4.58 17.48
CA ILE A 495 15.22 5.93 17.03
C ILE A 495 13.88 5.82 16.27
N GLY A 496 12.97 6.76 16.51
CA GLY A 496 11.61 6.81 15.97
C GLY A 496 10.56 6.34 16.97
N GLY A 497 10.91 5.44 17.89
CA GLY A 497 10.04 5.02 18.99
C GLY A 497 8.77 4.29 18.56
N THR A 498 8.75 3.57 17.43
CA THR A 498 7.52 2.86 17.03
C THR A 498 7.29 1.61 17.88
N THR A 499 6.02 1.30 18.19
CA THR A 499 5.68 0.06 18.91
C THR A 499 6.23 -1.16 18.18
N SER A 500 6.85 -2.06 18.92
CA SER A 500 7.68 -3.14 18.40
C SER A 500 7.29 -4.52 18.94
N ILE A 501 6.02 -4.88 18.75
CA ILE A 501 5.52 -6.22 19.07
C ILE A 501 5.71 -7.12 17.84
N ASP A 502 6.74 -7.96 17.79
CA ASP A 502 7.00 -8.95 16.73
C ASP A 502 7.61 -10.20 17.36
N PRO A 503 7.33 -11.43 16.89
CA PRO A 503 6.19 -11.86 16.06
C PRO A 503 4.92 -12.11 16.89
N GLY A 504 3.90 -12.72 16.27
CA GLY A 504 2.62 -13.00 16.92
C GLY A 504 1.45 -12.92 15.94
N TYR A 505 1.43 -13.82 14.96
CA TYR A 505 0.48 -13.84 13.84
C TYR A 505 -0.53 -15.00 14.02
N GLN A 506 -1.82 -14.79 13.87
CA GLN A 506 -2.75 -15.93 13.82
C GLN A 506 -2.60 -16.68 12.49
N GLN A 507 -2.54 -15.93 11.39
CA GLN A 507 -2.15 -16.41 10.07
C GLN A 507 -1.18 -15.41 9.41
N CYS A 508 -0.21 -15.92 8.66
CA CYS A 508 0.64 -15.08 7.83
C CYS A 508 1.06 -15.75 6.53
N THR A 509 1.50 -14.93 5.59
CA THR A 509 2.20 -15.35 4.38
C THR A 509 3.59 -14.74 4.33
N SER A 510 4.50 -15.22 3.46
CA SER A 510 5.83 -14.64 3.29
C SER A 510 5.94 -13.74 2.06
N ARG A 511 7.11 -13.12 1.88
CA ARG A 511 7.44 -12.31 0.69
C ARG A 511 8.03 -13.14 -0.47
N TYR A 512 8.16 -14.46 -0.31
CA TYR A 512 8.87 -15.34 -1.24
C TYR A 512 7.87 -15.95 -2.22
N LEU A 513 8.17 -15.87 -3.52
CA LEU A 513 7.29 -16.36 -4.58
C LEU A 513 7.54 -17.84 -4.92
N PRO A 514 6.60 -18.62 -5.43
CA PRO A 514 5.25 -18.20 -5.80
C PRO A 514 4.36 -17.99 -4.58
N LEU A 515 3.49 -16.99 -4.69
CA LEU A 515 2.38 -16.76 -3.78
C LEU A 515 1.15 -16.29 -4.57
N ASP A 516 0.33 -17.24 -5.00
CA ASP A 516 -0.81 -16.98 -5.87
C ASP A 516 -2.00 -17.90 -5.53
N ASN A 517 -3.21 -17.40 -5.80
CA ASN A 517 -4.47 -18.12 -5.58
C ASN A 517 -4.63 -18.55 -4.11
N VAL A 518 -4.55 -17.56 -3.22
CA VAL A 518 -4.63 -17.73 -1.76
C VAL A 518 -6.05 -17.41 -1.29
N PHE A 519 -6.71 -18.35 -0.61
CA PHE A 519 -8.05 -18.17 -0.09
C PHE A 519 -8.12 -18.51 1.40
N ILE A 520 -8.42 -17.52 2.23
CA ILE A 520 -8.50 -17.66 3.69
C ILE A 520 -9.91 -17.26 4.11
N HIS A 521 -10.72 -18.20 4.58
CA HIS A 521 -12.13 -17.89 4.86
C HIS A 521 -12.77 -18.68 5.98
N ASP A 522 -13.82 -18.10 6.56
CA ASP A 522 -14.65 -18.72 7.60
C ASP A 522 -13.83 -19.23 8.81
N ASN A 523 -12.80 -18.47 9.20
CA ASN A 523 -11.96 -18.79 10.34
C ASN A 523 -12.30 -17.92 11.57
N VAL A 524 -12.21 -18.51 12.75
CA VAL A 524 -12.30 -17.84 14.04
C VAL A 524 -10.96 -17.94 14.75
N PHE A 525 -10.19 -16.86 14.70
CA PHE A 525 -8.89 -16.75 15.34
C PHE A 525 -8.99 -16.09 16.71
N GLY A 526 -7.99 -16.35 17.56
CA GLY A 526 -7.89 -15.77 18.89
C GLY A 526 -7.07 -14.49 18.87
N LEU A 527 -6.18 -14.35 19.86
CA LEU A 527 -5.29 -13.22 20.06
C LEU A 527 -3.95 -13.39 19.35
N GLY A 528 -3.72 -12.62 18.28
CA GLY A 528 -2.39 -12.37 17.76
C GLY A 528 -1.73 -11.22 18.52
N LYS A 529 -0.57 -11.44 19.16
CA LYS A 529 0.13 -10.33 19.84
C LYS A 529 0.53 -9.24 18.84
N ARG A 530 0.85 -9.59 17.58
CA ARG A 530 1.11 -8.61 16.53
C ARG A 530 -0.03 -8.50 15.53
N LYS A 531 -0.44 -9.59 14.87
CA LYS A 531 -1.46 -9.54 13.81
C LYS A 531 -2.50 -10.66 13.89
N ILE A 532 -3.71 -10.38 13.41
CA ILE A 532 -4.64 -11.45 13.05
C ILE A 532 -4.14 -12.09 11.75
N MET A 533 -4.13 -11.34 10.65
CA MET A 533 -3.72 -11.85 9.34
C MET A 533 -2.69 -10.94 8.68
N ASP A 534 -1.65 -11.55 8.11
CA ASP A 534 -0.62 -10.85 7.34
C ASP A 534 -0.48 -11.42 5.93
N ILE A 535 -0.86 -10.63 4.93
CA ILE A 535 -0.70 -10.99 3.53
C ILE A 535 0.48 -10.25 2.92
N HIS A 536 1.64 -10.89 2.95
CA HIS A 536 2.83 -10.47 2.22
C HIS A 536 2.67 -10.81 0.72
N THR A 537 3.27 -10.00 -0.16
CA THR A 537 3.25 -10.06 -1.64
C THR A 537 2.58 -11.30 -2.26
N GLY A 538 1.46 -11.12 -2.96
CA GLY A 538 0.81 -12.20 -3.70
C GLY A 538 -0.27 -11.73 -4.69
N ASN A 539 -0.83 -12.67 -5.45
CA ASN A 539 -1.89 -12.42 -6.43
C ASN A 539 -3.12 -13.32 -6.22
N ASN A 540 -4.29 -12.84 -6.63
CA ASN A 540 -5.58 -13.52 -6.46
C ASN A 540 -5.79 -13.97 -5.00
N VAL A 541 -5.62 -13.04 -4.08
CA VAL A 541 -5.79 -13.27 -2.64
C VAL A 541 -7.21 -12.94 -2.23
N LYS A 542 -7.85 -13.82 -1.46
CA LYS A 542 -9.17 -13.61 -0.87
C LYS A 542 -9.13 -13.90 0.63
N VAL A 543 -9.62 -12.97 1.44
CA VAL A 543 -9.73 -13.08 2.90
C VAL A 543 -11.17 -12.73 3.30
N ILE A 544 -11.99 -13.76 3.53
CA ILE A 544 -13.45 -13.61 3.58
C ILE A 544 -14.02 -14.18 4.89
N ASN A 545 -14.91 -13.45 5.57
CA ASN A 545 -15.68 -13.94 6.72
C ASN A 545 -14.83 -14.49 7.89
N ASN A 546 -13.66 -13.92 8.15
CA ASN A 546 -12.84 -14.32 9.29
C ASN A 546 -13.08 -13.40 10.50
N SER A 547 -12.82 -13.90 11.71
CA SER A 547 -12.84 -13.09 12.93
C SER A 547 -11.58 -13.29 13.76
N GLY A 548 -11.19 -12.27 14.53
CA GLY A 548 -10.08 -12.39 15.46
C GLY A 548 -9.73 -11.09 16.17
N ARG A 549 -8.72 -11.15 17.05
CA ARG A 549 -8.21 -9.97 17.75
C ARG A 549 -6.69 -9.88 17.71
N ALA A 550 -6.16 -8.65 17.71
CA ALA A 550 -4.72 -8.44 17.82
C ALA A 550 -4.35 -7.19 18.60
N MET A 551 -3.21 -7.21 19.29
CA MET A 551 -2.78 -6.00 20.00
C MET A 551 -2.40 -4.88 19.02
N TYR A 552 -1.84 -5.21 17.85
CA TYR A 552 -1.22 -4.21 16.98
C TYR A 552 -1.89 -4.03 15.61
N TYR A 553 -1.97 -5.07 14.77
CA TYR A 553 -2.63 -5.00 13.45
C TYR A 553 -3.76 -6.01 13.35
N GLY A 554 -4.92 -5.64 12.81
CA GLY A 554 -5.94 -6.61 12.44
C GLY A 554 -5.52 -7.37 11.19
N VAL A 555 -5.90 -6.86 10.02
CA VAL A 555 -5.53 -7.40 8.71
C VAL A 555 -4.58 -6.44 8.01
N SER A 556 -3.41 -6.93 7.61
CA SER A 556 -2.44 -6.17 6.83
C SER A 556 -2.20 -6.85 5.48
N THR A 557 -2.15 -6.06 4.42
CA THR A 557 -1.70 -6.53 3.10
C THR A 557 -0.45 -5.76 2.68
N VAL A 558 0.35 -6.40 1.81
CA VAL A 558 1.61 -5.87 1.32
C VAL A 558 1.65 -5.86 -0.19
N ILE A 559 1.80 -4.67 -0.76
CA ILE A 559 2.21 -4.50 -2.15
C ILE A 559 3.69 -4.14 -2.14
N GLU A 560 4.54 -5.09 -2.52
CA GLU A 560 5.99 -4.88 -2.53
C GLU A 560 6.59 -5.35 -3.85
N GLU A 561 6.70 -4.42 -4.81
CA GLU A 561 7.12 -4.81 -6.16
C GLU A 561 8.59 -5.25 -6.21
N LEU A 562 9.35 -4.99 -5.15
CA LEU A 562 10.72 -5.49 -5.01
C LEU A 562 10.72 -7.02 -4.97
N PHE A 563 9.72 -7.61 -4.32
CA PHE A 563 9.56 -9.05 -4.23
C PHE A 563 8.61 -9.60 -5.30
N ALA A 564 7.69 -8.78 -5.83
CA ALA A 564 6.84 -9.17 -6.96
C ALA A 564 7.56 -9.18 -8.33
N SER A 565 8.82 -8.74 -8.37
CA SER A 565 9.60 -8.65 -9.60
C SER A 565 10.80 -9.58 -9.64
N LYS A 566 11.23 -9.90 -10.85
CA LYS A 566 12.53 -10.47 -11.18
C LYS A 566 13.46 -9.38 -11.75
N LEU A 567 14.72 -9.39 -11.33
CA LEU A 567 15.75 -8.51 -11.88
C LEU A 567 16.11 -8.95 -13.30
N ILE A 568 16.15 -8.01 -14.25
CA ILE A 568 16.62 -8.27 -15.62
C ILE A 568 18.14 -8.51 -15.62
N ASN A 569 18.90 -7.74 -14.84
CA ASN A 569 20.34 -7.91 -14.65
C ASN A 569 20.66 -8.15 -13.16
N PRO A 570 20.61 -9.42 -12.69
CA PRO A 570 20.90 -9.74 -11.30
C PRO A 570 22.36 -9.48 -10.89
N LYS A 571 23.29 -9.26 -11.83
CA LYS A 571 24.68 -8.92 -11.52
C LYS A 571 24.87 -7.45 -11.13
N ASP A 572 23.90 -6.60 -11.46
CA ASP A 572 23.85 -5.21 -10.99
C ASP A 572 22.44 -4.87 -10.46
N PRO A 573 22.07 -5.39 -9.29
CA PRO A 573 20.73 -5.21 -8.73
C PRO A 573 20.36 -3.74 -8.49
N ARG A 574 21.35 -2.85 -8.30
CA ARG A 574 21.11 -1.43 -8.02
C ARG A 574 20.60 -0.71 -9.27
N ASN A 575 21.21 -0.97 -10.41
CA ASN A 575 20.86 -0.32 -11.68
C ASN A 575 19.96 -1.16 -12.59
N SER A 576 19.72 -2.44 -12.24
CA SER A 576 18.82 -3.30 -13.00
C SER A 576 17.40 -2.74 -13.08
N LYS A 577 16.76 -2.99 -14.22
CA LYS A 577 15.31 -2.90 -14.36
C LYS A 577 14.66 -4.19 -13.82
N ASP A 578 13.37 -4.08 -13.53
CA ASP A 578 12.55 -5.13 -12.94
C ASP A 578 11.49 -5.56 -13.96
N THR A 579 11.16 -6.85 -14.00
CA THR A 579 9.96 -7.39 -14.67
C THR A 579 9.12 -8.14 -13.65
N ALA A 580 7.80 -8.26 -13.86
CA ALA A 580 6.97 -9.10 -13.00
C ALA A 580 7.46 -10.56 -12.99
N ASP A 581 7.33 -11.26 -11.87
CA ASP A 581 7.43 -12.72 -11.84
C ASP A 581 6.28 -13.33 -12.67
N PRO A 582 6.57 -14.10 -13.74
CA PRO A 582 5.54 -14.55 -14.68
C PRO A 582 4.65 -15.66 -14.11
N TYR A 583 5.03 -16.30 -13.00
CA TYR A 583 4.25 -17.38 -12.39
C TYR A 583 3.20 -16.85 -11.42
N SER A 584 3.57 -15.89 -10.57
CA SER A 584 2.66 -15.30 -9.59
C SER A 584 1.88 -14.12 -10.17
N PHE A 585 2.47 -13.40 -11.13
CA PHE A 585 1.94 -12.15 -11.68
C PHE A 585 1.91 -12.17 -13.23
N PRO A 586 1.26 -13.16 -13.87
CA PRO A 586 1.25 -13.30 -15.33
C PRO A 586 0.67 -12.06 -16.04
N TYR A 587 -0.25 -11.35 -15.41
CA TYR A 587 -0.84 -10.11 -15.92
C TYR A 587 -0.27 -8.85 -15.27
N GLN A 588 0.81 -8.97 -14.49
CA GLN A 588 1.45 -7.85 -13.80
C GLN A 588 0.49 -7.05 -12.89
N ASP A 589 -0.46 -7.75 -12.28
CA ASP A 589 -1.48 -7.22 -11.38
C ASP A 589 -1.49 -7.97 -10.05
N SER A 590 -1.87 -7.30 -8.97
CA SER A 590 -2.14 -7.91 -7.67
C SER A 590 -3.58 -7.64 -7.30
N ASN A 591 -4.37 -8.71 -7.36
CA ASN A 591 -5.79 -8.72 -7.03
C ASN A 591 -5.97 -9.25 -5.61
N ILE A 592 -6.48 -8.41 -4.71
CA ILE A 592 -6.69 -8.75 -3.29
C ILE A 592 -8.10 -8.36 -2.86
N GLU A 593 -8.80 -9.25 -2.17
CA GLU A 593 -10.15 -9.03 -1.67
C GLU A 593 -10.25 -9.38 -0.19
N ILE A 594 -10.64 -8.41 0.64
CA ILE A 594 -10.79 -8.53 2.09
C ILE A 594 -12.22 -8.16 2.46
N ARG A 595 -13.05 -9.16 2.77
CA ARG A 595 -14.49 -8.95 3.01
C ARG A 595 -15.10 -9.64 4.21
N GLY A 596 -16.12 -9.02 4.79
CA GLY A 596 -16.98 -9.66 5.80
C GLY A 596 -16.26 -10.01 7.10
N ASN A 597 -15.07 -9.48 7.35
CA ASN A 597 -14.28 -9.86 8.51
C ASN A 597 -14.67 -9.06 9.76
N VAL A 598 -14.56 -9.69 10.94
CA VAL A 598 -14.77 -9.04 12.24
C VAL A 598 -13.45 -8.90 13.00
N ILE A 599 -12.99 -7.66 13.14
CA ILE A 599 -11.62 -7.34 13.55
C ILE A 599 -11.61 -6.50 14.81
N VAL A 600 -10.89 -6.96 15.84
CA VAL A 600 -10.62 -6.17 17.05
C VAL A 600 -9.11 -5.91 17.13
N SER A 601 -8.70 -4.64 17.13
CA SER A 601 -7.28 -4.27 17.15
C SER A 601 -6.96 -3.19 18.18
N GLY A 602 -5.81 -3.32 18.84
CA GLY A 602 -5.30 -2.31 19.78
C GLY A 602 -4.60 -1.12 19.13
N LEU A 603 -4.26 -1.20 17.85
CA LEU A 603 -3.76 -0.05 17.10
C LEU A 603 -4.43 0.12 15.74
N PHE A 604 -4.09 -0.72 14.77
CA PHE A 604 -4.59 -0.61 13.39
C PHE A 604 -5.56 -1.75 13.07
N GLY A 605 -6.77 -1.45 12.62
CA GLY A 605 -7.74 -2.45 12.19
C GLY A 605 -7.38 -3.05 10.84
N LEU A 606 -7.55 -2.28 9.77
CA LEU A 606 -7.23 -2.63 8.39
C LEU A 606 -6.02 -1.80 7.92
N HIS A 607 -5.01 -2.48 7.41
CA HIS A 607 -3.69 -1.90 7.16
C HIS A 607 -3.15 -2.21 5.74
N PRO A 608 -3.80 -1.70 4.67
CA PRO A 608 -3.29 -1.75 3.29
C PRO A 608 -2.16 -0.75 3.00
N ILE A 609 -1.09 -0.78 3.79
CA ILE A 609 0.04 0.17 3.66
C ILE A 609 1.42 -0.50 3.81
N ASN A 610 1.48 -1.74 4.27
CA ASN A 610 2.75 -2.40 4.56
C ASN A 610 3.50 -2.70 3.25
N GLY A 611 4.37 -1.84 2.70
CA GLY A 611 4.98 -2.09 1.37
C GLY A 611 5.86 -0.99 0.76
N ALA A 612 6.27 -1.19 -0.50
CA ALA A 612 7.24 -0.35 -1.23
C ALA A 612 6.70 1.04 -1.58
N SER A 613 7.56 2.08 -1.63
CA SER A 613 7.30 3.55 -1.60
C SER A 613 6.20 4.16 -2.51
N GLY A 614 5.45 3.36 -3.26
CA GLY A 614 4.30 3.75 -4.08
C GLY A 614 4.65 3.87 -5.55
N VAL A 615 3.62 4.01 -6.40
CA VAL A 615 3.78 4.14 -7.86
C VAL A 615 4.64 5.35 -8.23
N LYS A 616 4.52 6.47 -7.51
CA LYS A 616 5.31 7.67 -7.76
C LYS A 616 6.82 7.39 -7.68
N PHE A 617 7.28 6.77 -6.60
CA PHE A 617 8.68 6.45 -6.39
C PHE A 617 9.24 5.56 -7.51
N ARG A 618 8.48 4.53 -7.90
CA ARG A 618 8.83 3.63 -9.00
C ARG A 618 8.90 4.36 -10.34
N LYS A 619 7.90 5.18 -10.64
CA LYS A 619 7.79 5.98 -11.87
C LYS A 619 8.94 6.98 -12.00
N ASP A 620 9.26 7.71 -10.93
CA ASP A 620 10.35 8.69 -10.91
C ASP A 620 11.72 8.01 -11.15
N ALA A 621 11.89 6.78 -10.67
CA ALA A 621 13.09 5.96 -10.91
C ALA A 621 13.08 5.22 -12.27
N GLY A 622 12.01 5.38 -13.07
CA GLY A 622 11.82 4.66 -14.33
C GLY A 622 11.80 3.13 -14.15
N LYS A 623 11.31 2.62 -13.02
CA LYS A 623 11.21 1.19 -12.71
C LYS A 623 9.79 0.68 -12.95
N TRP A 624 9.65 -0.61 -13.20
CA TRP A 624 8.36 -1.30 -13.23
C TRP A 624 7.66 -1.23 -11.86
N TRP A 625 6.32 -1.23 -11.88
CA TRP A 625 5.46 -1.34 -10.70
C TRP A 625 4.23 -2.19 -11.00
N LEU A 626 3.67 -2.77 -9.95
CA LEU A 626 2.56 -3.69 -9.98
C LEU A 626 1.25 -2.90 -10.09
N ARG A 627 0.37 -3.30 -11.00
CA ARG A 627 -1.00 -2.79 -11.02
C ARG A 627 -1.75 -3.44 -9.87
N CYS A 628 -2.57 -2.69 -9.15
CA CYS A 628 -3.27 -3.21 -7.99
C CYS A 628 -4.77 -3.07 -8.20
N HIS A 629 -5.53 -4.03 -7.69
CA HIS A 629 -6.96 -3.90 -7.45
C HIS A 629 -7.24 -4.52 -6.10
N GLN A 630 -7.50 -3.68 -5.10
CA GLN A 630 -7.76 -4.13 -3.75
C GLN A 630 -9.16 -3.78 -3.31
N VAL A 631 -9.91 -4.77 -2.88
CA VAL A 631 -11.26 -4.60 -2.36
C VAL A 631 -11.27 -4.82 -0.85
N TRP A 632 -11.82 -3.87 -0.12
CA TRP A 632 -11.95 -3.84 1.32
C TRP A 632 -13.40 -3.52 1.63
N ALA A 633 -14.21 -4.54 1.90
CA ALA A 633 -15.64 -4.30 2.02
C ALA A 633 -16.35 -5.12 3.09
N ASP A 634 -17.45 -4.59 3.61
CA ASP A 634 -18.34 -5.31 4.52
C ASP A 634 -17.66 -5.75 5.84
N ASN A 635 -16.53 -5.14 6.22
CA ASN A 635 -15.80 -5.50 7.44
C ASN A 635 -16.32 -4.72 8.66
N ILE A 636 -16.31 -5.36 9.82
CA ILE A 636 -16.63 -4.74 11.12
C ILE A 636 -15.33 -4.62 11.93
N VAL A 637 -14.97 -3.40 12.33
CA VAL A 637 -13.66 -3.09 12.89
C VAL A 637 -13.79 -2.28 14.18
N TYR A 638 -13.19 -2.78 15.26
CA TYR A 638 -13.04 -2.10 16.54
C TYR A 638 -11.57 -1.76 16.76
N ALA A 639 -11.20 -0.49 16.61
CA ALA A 639 -9.80 -0.05 16.73
C ALA A 639 -9.69 1.46 16.96
N PRO A 640 -8.57 1.95 17.53
CA PRO A 640 -8.31 3.38 17.61
C PRO A 640 -7.82 3.97 16.28
N ARG A 641 -7.41 3.12 15.33
CA ARG A 641 -7.13 3.44 13.92
C ARG A 641 -7.81 2.40 13.03
N GLY A 642 -9.01 2.69 12.53
CA GLY A 642 -9.85 1.71 11.85
C GLY A 642 -9.25 1.21 10.53
N LEU A 643 -9.00 2.10 9.57
CA LEU A 643 -8.32 1.80 8.31
C LEU A 643 -7.25 2.82 7.98
N ILE A 644 -6.10 2.36 7.49
CA ILE A 644 -5.04 3.22 6.93
C ILE A 644 -4.63 2.74 5.54
N CYS A 645 -5.07 3.46 4.52
CA CYS A 645 -4.76 3.26 3.10
C CYS A 645 -4.04 4.50 2.57
N ASN A 646 -2.71 4.53 2.70
CA ASN A 646 -1.93 5.75 2.50
C ASN A 646 -0.61 5.52 1.76
N PHE A 647 -0.65 4.73 0.68
CA PHE A 647 0.44 4.63 -0.27
C PHE A 647 -0.08 4.94 -1.67
N GLY A 648 0.74 5.58 -2.50
CA GLY A 648 0.38 6.02 -3.85
C GLY A 648 0.17 4.87 -4.85
N HIS A 649 -0.53 3.80 -4.47
CA HIS A 649 -1.02 2.72 -5.33
C HIS A 649 -2.48 2.96 -5.70
N ASN A 650 -2.93 2.41 -6.82
CA ASN A 650 -4.21 2.81 -7.42
C ASN A 650 -5.30 1.74 -7.26
N HIS A 651 -6.55 2.12 -7.56
CA HIS A 651 -7.72 1.25 -7.69
C HIS A 651 -8.07 0.47 -6.41
N PHE A 652 -8.22 1.19 -5.30
CA PHE A 652 -8.82 0.64 -4.09
C PHE A 652 -10.33 0.78 -4.14
N VAL A 653 -11.05 -0.28 -3.75
CA VAL A 653 -12.48 -0.26 -3.48
C VAL A 653 -12.65 -0.43 -1.97
N ILE A 654 -13.05 0.63 -1.28
CA ILE A 654 -13.26 0.65 0.17
C ILE A 654 -14.74 0.93 0.41
N ASP A 655 -15.49 -0.12 0.69
CA ASP A 655 -16.94 -0.08 0.58
C ASP A 655 -17.67 -0.72 1.76
N ASN A 656 -18.67 -0.06 2.32
CA ASN A 656 -19.57 -0.65 3.32
C ASN A 656 -18.86 -1.22 4.58
N ASN A 657 -17.75 -0.62 5.02
CA ASN A 657 -17.08 -1.03 6.26
C ASN A 657 -17.60 -0.25 7.47
N GLN A 658 -17.60 -0.89 8.64
CA GLN A 658 -17.96 -0.28 9.92
C GLN A 658 -16.73 -0.13 10.80
N PHE A 659 -16.45 1.10 11.25
CA PHE A 659 -15.34 1.42 12.14
C PHE A 659 -15.86 2.03 13.43
N THR A 660 -15.59 1.35 14.55
CA THR A 660 -15.97 1.81 15.88
C THR A 660 -14.73 2.05 16.72
N PHE A 661 -14.66 3.19 17.41
CA PHE A 661 -13.54 3.48 18.31
C PHE A 661 -13.45 2.40 19.39
N ALA A 662 -12.25 1.88 19.64
CA ALA A 662 -12.01 0.97 20.77
C ALA A 662 -10.55 1.02 21.21
N LEU A 663 -10.30 0.78 22.50
CA LEU A 663 -8.99 0.52 23.08
C LEU A 663 -9.03 -0.82 23.83
N PRO A 664 -9.18 -1.95 23.10
CA PRO A 664 -9.41 -3.27 23.69
C PRO A 664 -8.21 -3.78 24.51
N PHE A 665 -7.02 -3.19 24.29
CA PHE A 665 -5.78 -3.56 24.97
C PHE A 665 -5.11 -2.37 25.68
N GLY A 666 -5.88 -1.30 25.95
CA GLY A 666 -5.35 -0.08 26.59
C GLY A 666 -4.64 0.86 25.63
N THR A 667 -3.87 1.79 26.19
CA THR A 667 -3.15 2.82 25.44
C THR A 667 -1.89 2.24 24.79
N PHE A 668 -1.54 2.76 23.61
CA PHE A 668 -0.34 2.37 22.88
C PHE A 668 0.68 3.51 22.86
N TYR A 669 1.94 3.18 22.58
CA TYR A 669 2.99 4.19 22.46
C TYR A 669 2.69 5.18 21.33
N GLY A 670 2.70 6.47 21.64
CA GLY A 670 2.44 7.52 20.66
C GLY A 670 0.96 7.87 20.48
N LEU A 671 0.06 7.37 21.35
CA LEU A 671 -1.36 7.75 21.32
C LEU A 671 -1.56 9.26 21.60
N ASN A 672 -0.86 9.77 22.62
CA ASN A 672 -0.71 11.19 22.94
C ASN A 672 0.78 11.50 23.00
N GLN A 673 1.28 12.24 22.01
CA GLN A 673 2.71 12.31 21.74
C GLN A 673 3.15 13.72 21.38
N ILE A 674 4.45 14.00 21.51
CA ILE A 674 5.04 15.24 21.01
C ILE A 674 5.04 15.18 19.48
N SER A 675 4.39 16.18 18.86
CA SER A 675 4.27 16.28 17.41
C SER A 675 5.29 17.22 16.76
N ASP A 676 5.77 18.22 17.49
CA ASP A 676 6.77 19.18 17.01
C ASP A 676 7.53 19.84 18.17
N ILE A 677 8.76 20.30 17.93
CA ILE A 677 9.54 21.14 18.84
C ILE A 677 10.13 22.31 18.04
N LYS A 678 9.52 23.49 18.20
CA LYS A 678 9.86 24.68 17.45
C LYS A 678 10.87 25.54 18.21
N VAL A 679 11.99 25.85 17.57
CA VAL A 679 12.98 26.81 18.12
C VAL A 679 12.38 28.22 18.09
N THR A 680 12.31 28.86 19.25
CA THR A 680 11.82 30.25 19.40
C THR A 680 12.98 31.25 19.45
N ASN A 681 14.16 30.84 19.93
CA ASN A 681 15.41 31.59 19.83
C ASN A 681 16.57 30.61 19.62
N GLY A 682 17.44 30.88 18.64
CA GLY A 682 18.59 30.03 18.34
C GLY A 682 19.81 30.25 19.25
N GLY A 683 19.80 31.31 20.07
CA GLY A 683 20.93 31.70 20.92
C GLY A 683 22.19 32.07 20.14
N SER A 684 23.35 31.99 20.78
CA SER A 684 24.67 32.25 20.19
C SER A 684 25.81 31.53 20.90
N GLY A 685 26.96 31.41 20.23
CA GLY A 685 28.20 30.85 20.79
C GLY A 685 28.30 29.32 20.82
N TYR A 686 27.31 28.59 20.28
CA TYR A 686 27.33 27.13 20.30
C TYR A 686 28.42 26.55 19.39
N THR A 687 29.37 25.80 19.96
CA THR A 687 30.47 25.13 19.25
C THR A 687 30.23 23.66 19.02
N SER A 688 29.25 23.08 19.72
CA SER A 688 28.73 21.72 19.52
C SER A 688 27.22 21.70 19.76
N PRO A 689 26.48 20.71 19.21
CA PRO A 689 25.05 20.58 19.48
C PRO A 689 24.76 20.53 21.00
N PRO A 690 23.93 21.44 21.54
CA PRO A 690 23.54 21.37 22.95
C PRO A 690 22.60 20.18 23.21
N LYS A 691 22.51 19.76 24.46
CA LYS A 691 21.61 18.71 24.91
C LYS A 691 20.20 19.27 25.05
N VAL A 692 19.20 18.52 24.55
CA VAL A 692 17.78 18.85 24.67
C VAL A 692 17.16 17.99 25.77
N ILE A 693 16.66 18.63 26.83
CA ILE A 693 15.94 17.98 27.93
C ILE A 693 14.45 18.28 27.79
N ILE A 694 13.63 17.23 27.91
CA ILE A 694 12.17 17.32 27.88
C ILE A 694 11.66 16.85 29.24
N THR A 695 10.92 17.70 29.95
CA THR A 695 10.32 17.38 31.26
C THR A 695 8.86 17.83 31.34
N GLY A 696 8.09 17.22 32.24
CA GLY A 696 6.64 17.46 32.35
C GLY A 696 5.85 16.77 31.25
N GLY A 697 4.71 17.36 30.86
CA GLY A 697 3.79 16.78 29.86
C GLY A 697 2.64 15.95 30.44
N GLY A 698 2.56 15.84 31.77
CA GLY A 698 1.61 15.03 32.52
C GLY A 698 2.31 14.00 33.40
N ASP A 699 1.64 13.51 34.44
CA ASP A 699 2.24 12.63 35.46
C ASP A 699 2.69 11.27 34.90
N GLU A 700 2.07 10.83 33.80
CA GLU A 700 2.40 9.57 33.13
C GLU A 700 3.22 9.75 31.86
N ALA A 701 3.62 10.98 31.49
CA ALA A 701 4.35 11.24 30.24
C ALA A 701 5.77 10.68 30.30
N TYR A 702 6.20 9.95 29.27
CA TYR A 702 7.53 9.34 29.27
C TYR A 702 8.16 9.23 27.88
N ASP A 703 9.49 9.17 27.90
CA ASP A 703 10.33 8.64 26.81
C ASP A 703 10.34 9.44 25.50
N ALA A 704 9.93 10.71 25.53
CA ALA A 704 10.30 11.62 24.45
C ALA A 704 11.81 11.91 24.47
N LYS A 705 12.43 11.91 23.28
CA LYS A 705 13.84 12.25 23.09
C LYS A 705 13.97 13.16 21.88
N ALA A 706 14.87 14.14 21.95
CA ALA A 706 15.15 15.04 20.85
C ALA A 706 16.63 15.45 20.83
N ARG A 707 17.10 15.94 19.70
CA ARG A 707 18.46 16.49 19.54
C ARG A 707 18.45 17.85 18.86
N ALA A 708 19.37 18.72 19.25
CA ALA A 708 19.57 20.00 18.60
C ALA A 708 20.46 19.85 17.36
N LYS A 709 20.23 20.70 16.36
CA LYS A 709 21.16 20.93 15.25
C LYS A 709 21.67 22.34 15.32
N ILE A 710 22.99 22.50 15.23
CA ILE A 710 23.62 23.82 15.20
C ILE A 710 24.14 24.17 13.81
N LYS A 711 24.15 25.47 13.52
CA LYS A 711 24.83 26.05 12.36
C LYS A 711 25.23 27.48 12.70
N ASP A 712 26.45 27.86 12.32
CA ASP A 712 26.98 29.22 12.49
C ASP A 712 26.87 29.75 13.94
N GLY A 713 27.15 28.89 14.93
CA GLY A 713 27.11 29.25 16.35
C GLY A 713 25.72 29.29 16.99
N LYS A 714 24.66 28.83 16.30
CA LYS A 714 23.26 28.89 16.77
C LYS A 714 22.55 27.55 16.64
N VAL A 715 21.56 27.30 17.50
CA VAL A 715 20.59 26.21 17.33
C VAL A 715 19.59 26.61 16.24
N ILE A 716 19.46 25.77 15.20
CA ILE A 716 18.58 26.05 14.05
C ILE A 716 17.38 25.10 13.95
N GLU A 717 17.43 23.96 14.64
CA GLU A 717 16.42 22.90 14.55
C GLU A 717 16.52 22.03 15.81
N ILE A 718 15.37 21.54 16.29
CA ILE A 718 15.31 20.44 17.25
C ILE A 718 14.60 19.28 16.58
N ARG A 719 15.30 18.15 16.42
CA ARG A 719 14.75 16.94 15.81
C ARG A 719 14.26 16.00 16.89
N ILE A 720 12.98 15.66 16.85
CA ILE A 720 12.41 14.61 17.68
C ILE A 720 12.99 13.28 17.23
N GLU A 721 13.63 12.57 18.16
CA GLU A 721 14.13 11.21 17.96
C GLU A 721 13.13 10.17 18.44
N ARG A 722 12.40 10.46 19.51
CA ARG A 722 11.31 9.64 20.02
C ARG A 722 10.17 10.55 20.42
N VAL A 723 8.99 10.26 19.90
CA VAL A 723 7.77 11.07 20.10
C VAL A 723 7.22 10.97 21.52
N GLY A 724 7.60 9.90 22.24
CA GLY A 724 7.12 9.62 23.58
C GLY A 724 5.65 9.18 23.62
N SER A 725 5.15 8.89 24.82
CA SER A 725 3.75 8.55 25.03
C SER A 725 3.20 9.27 26.26
N ARG A 726 1.87 9.36 26.32
CA ARG A 726 1.10 9.93 27.42
C ARG A 726 1.34 11.42 27.71
N TYR A 727 1.81 12.18 26.71
CA TYR A 727 1.92 13.64 26.80
C TYR A 727 0.54 14.30 26.64
N MET A 728 -0.13 14.61 27.75
CA MET A 728 -1.48 15.21 27.77
C MET A 728 -1.45 16.73 27.56
N VAL A 729 -0.33 17.36 27.90
CA VAL A 729 -0.07 18.79 27.69
C VAL A 729 1.33 18.98 27.10
N PRO A 730 1.61 20.11 26.42
CA PRO A 730 2.96 20.45 25.98
C PRO A 730 3.99 20.35 27.12
N PRO A 731 5.09 19.59 26.95
CA PRO A 731 6.16 19.54 27.94
C PRO A 731 7.07 20.77 27.87
N THR A 732 7.88 20.96 28.91
CA THR A 732 8.93 21.98 28.95
C THR A 732 10.17 21.48 28.23
N VAL A 733 10.76 22.32 27.36
CA VAL A 733 12.00 22.02 26.62
C VAL A 733 13.13 22.91 27.12
N THR A 734 14.18 22.30 27.68
CA THR A 734 15.38 23.00 28.15
C THR A 734 16.58 22.64 27.28
N ILE A 735 17.38 23.64 26.91
CA ILE A 735 18.58 23.47 26.07
C ILE A 735 19.82 23.81 26.91
N GLU A 736 20.71 22.85 27.13
CA GLU A 736 21.89 23.00 27.98
C GLU A 736 23.20 22.57 27.30
N GLY A 737 24.32 23.17 27.70
CA GLY A 737 25.65 22.85 27.19
C GLY A 737 25.94 23.37 25.78
N GLY A 738 26.80 22.69 25.03
CA GLY A 738 27.15 23.05 23.65
C GLY A 738 28.06 24.28 23.49
N GLY A 739 28.53 24.89 24.58
CA GLY A 739 29.45 26.04 24.59
C GLY A 739 28.80 27.41 24.33
N GLY A 740 27.48 27.46 24.06
CA GLY A 740 26.73 28.68 23.80
C GLY A 740 25.67 28.99 24.86
N SER A 741 24.87 30.04 24.63
CA SER A 741 23.77 30.43 25.52
C SER A 741 22.59 31.06 24.76
N GLY A 742 21.43 31.15 25.42
CA GLY A 742 20.27 31.92 24.96
C GLY A 742 19.32 31.20 23.99
N ALA A 743 19.50 29.91 23.70
CA ALA A 743 18.55 29.16 22.89
C ALA A 743 17.28 28.76 23.67
N THR A 744 16.11 28.86 23.04
CA THR A 744 14.79 28.50 23.60
C THR A 744 13.93 27.77 22.55
N ALA A 745 13.03 26.90 22.99
CA ALA A 745 12.11 26.16 22.13
C ALA A 745 10.79 25.81 22.82
N GLU A 746 9.76 25.54 22.03
CA GLU A 746 8.41 25.15 22.47
C GLU A 746 8.02 23.80 21.85
N ALA A 747 7.46 22.90 22.66
CA ALA A 747 6.92 21.62 22.19
C ALA A 747 5.41 21.70 21.93
N TYR A 748 4.91 20.87 21.02
CA TYR A 748 3.49 20.70 20.73
C TYR A 748 3.10 19.23 20.88
N VAL A 749 1.87 18.99 21.34
CA VAL A 749 1.32 17.63 21.49
C VAL A 749 0.14 17.42 20.55
N ASN A 750 0.00 16.21 20.03
CA ASN A 750 -1.11 15.84 19.17
C ASN A 750 -1.56 14.40 19.46
N THR A 751 -2.77 14.10 18.99
CA THR A 751 -3.38 12.79 19.03
C THR A 751 -3.60 12.28 17.60
N PHE A 752 -3.44 10.97 17.42
CA PHE A 752 -3.43 10.35 16.11
C PHE A 752 -4.37 9.14 16.06
N THR A 753 -5.65 9.35 16.39
CA THR A 753 -6.73 8.35 16.23
C THR A 753 -7.65 8.70 15.08
N TYR A 754 -8.08 7.67 14.34
CA TYR A 754 -9.03 7.85 13.25
C TYR A 754 -9.85 6.61 12.89
N GLY A 755 -11.07 6.81 12.37
CA GLY A 755 -11.83 5.70 11.79
C GLY A 755 -11.21 5.24 10.48
N MET A 756 -10.94 6.18 9.58
CA MET A 756 -10.35 5.93 8.27
C MET A 756 -9.34 7.01 7.92
N LEU A 757 -8.23 6.59 7.32
CA LEU A 757 -7.29 7.45 6.62
C LEU A 757 -7.07 6.87 5.22
N VAL A 758 -7.51 7.58 4.19
CA VAL A 758 -7.50 7.09 2.80
C VAL A 758 -6.93 8.12 1.83
N GLY A 759 -6.05 7.69 0.94
CA GLY A 759 -5.44 8.52 -0.09
C GLY A 759 -3.96 8.78 0.18
N ALA A 760 -3.23 9.25 -0.83
CA ALA A 760 -1.78 9.35 -0.75
C ALA A 760 -1.31 10.62 -0.03
N GLU A 761 -0.33 10.48 0.86
CA GLU A 761 0.49 11.60 1.32
C GLU A 761 1.26 12.26 0.17
N GLY A 762 1.53 13.57 0.26
CA GLY A 762 2.21 14.33 -0.80
C GLY A 762 3.54 13.74 -1.28
N ARG A 763 4.34 13.14 -0.39
CA ARG A 763 5.59 12.46 -0.74
C ARG A 763 5.38 11.18 -1.56
N HIS A 764 4.22 10.52 -1.42
CA HIS A 764 3.83 9.32 -2.16
C HIS A 764 3.04 9.63 -3.44
N GLY A 765 2.65 10.88 -3.66
CA GLY A 765 1.99 11.35 -4.87
C GLY A 765 0.48 11.47 -4.73
N THR A 766 -0.26 10.84 -5.64
CA THR A 766 -1.73 10.90 -5.72
C THR A 766 -2.26 9.51 -6.03
N MET A 767 -3.27 9.07 -5.30
CA MET A 767 -3.96 7.79 -5.53
C MET A 767 -4.96 7.94 -6.69
N LEU A 768 -4.94 7.03 -7.67
CA LEU A 768 -5.82 7.12 -8.84
C LEU A 768 -6.98 6.12 -8.78
N GLY A 769 -8.18 6.56 -9.20
CA GLY A 769 -9.28 5.68 -9.57
C GLY A 769 -9.83 4.83 -8.43
N SER A 770 -9.78 5.31 -7.20
CA SER A 770 -10.30 4.59 -6.03
C SER A 770 -11.78 4.90 -5.77
N VAL A 771 -12.52 3.93 -5.22
CA VAL A 771 -13.93 4.05 -4.83
C VAL A 771 -14.00 3.93 -3.31
N ILE A 772 -14.56 4.95 -2.66
CA ILE A 772 -14.66 5.07 -1.20
C ILE A 772 -16.12 5.34 -0.87
N THR A 773 -16.87 4.28 -0.56
CA THR A 773 -18.34 4.38 -0.48
C THR A 773 -18.97 3.69 0.70
N ARG A 774 -20.10 4.20 1.20
CA ARG A 774 -20.95 3.50 2.18
C ARG A 774 -20.26 3.12 3.50
N ASN A 775 -19.11 3.70 3.81
CA ASN A 775 -18.42 3.38 5.06
C ASN A 775 -19.06 4.14 6.22
N TYR A 776 -19.09 3.51 7.39
CA TYR A 776 -19.70 4.03 8.61
C TYR A 776 -18.65 4.10 9.72
N VAL A 777 -18.44 5.29 10.28
CA VAL A 777 -17.49 5.52 11.38
C VAL A 777 -18.23 6.08 12.58
N GLN A 778 -17.97 5.54 13.78
CA GLN A 778 -18.60 6.03 15.00
C GLN A 778 -17.67 5.99 16.22
N ASN A 779 -17.98 6.87 17.18
CA ASN A 779 -17.42 6.81 18.53
C ASN A 779 -18.02 5.64 19.33
N SER A 780 -17.50 5.39 20.53
CA SER A 780 -18.01 4.33 21.39
C SER A 780 -17.94 4.72 22.87
N PRO A 781 -18.59 3.94 23.76
CA PRO A 781 -18.44 4.11 25.20
C PRO A 781 -16.98 4.04 25.70
N GLU A 782 -16.02 3.55 24.92
CA GLU A 782 -14.61 3.56 25.30
C GLU A 782 -13.88 4.87 24.95
N GLY A 783 -14.43 5.67 24.05
CA GLY A 783 -13.83 6.94 23.68
C GLY A 783 -14.23 7.46 22.30
N ASN A 784 -13.64 8.61 21.99
CA ASN A 784 -13.95 9.35 20.78
C ASN A 784 -12.75 9.42 19.84
N PHE A 785 -12.97 9.31 18.53
CA PHE A 785 -11.93 9.56 17.54
C PHE A 785 -11.50 11.03 17.55
N ALA A 786 -10.24 11.31 17.24
CA ALA A 786 -9.83 12.67 16.91
C ALA A 786 -10.39 13.09 15.54
N ARG A 787 -10.30 12.20 14.53
CA ARG A 787 -10.81 12.42 13.17
C ARG A 787 -11.51 11.16 12.69
N GLN A 788 -12.70 11.23 12.13
CA GLN A 788 -13.38 10.02 11.68
C GLN A 788 -12.91 9.58 10.31
N ILE A 789 -13.00 10.44 9.30
CA ILE A 789 -12.58 10.16 7.93
C ILE A 789 -11.56 11.20 7.48
N THR A 790 -10.31 10.77 7.34
CA THR A 790 -9.20 11.58 6.85
C THR A 790 -8.91 11.22 5.40
N ILE A 791 -8.80 12.24 4.54
CA ILE A 791 -8.61 12.07 3.10
C ILE A 791 -7.28 12.69 2.68
N GLY A 792 -6.47 11.92 1.95
CA GLY A 792 -5.21 12.34 1.35
C GLY A 792 -5.39 12.85 -0.09
N ASN A 793 -4.35 12.70 -0.90
CA ASN A 793 -4.37 13.10 -2.31
C ASN A 793 -5.03 12.00 -3.16
N LEU A 794 -6.10 12.37 -3.86
CA LEU A 794 -6.87 11.49 -4.73
C LEU A 794 -7.09 12.13 -6.10
N ARG A 795 -7.14 11.31 -7.16
CA ARG A 795 -7.50 11.75 -8.51
C ARG A 795 -8.42 10.76 -9.20
N GLY A 796 -9.47 11.25 -9.85
CA GLY A 796 -10.43 10.40 -10.56
C GLY A 796 -11.12 9.40 -9.63
N ALA A 797 -11.26 9.73 -8.35
CA ALA A 797 -11.82 8.86 -7.32
C ALA A 797 -13.28 9.23 -7.02
N THR A 798 -14.07 8.28 -6.52
CA THR A 798 -15.42 8.52 -6.04
C THR A 798 -15.43 8.40 -4.51
N ILE A 799 -15.94 9.43 -3.84
CA ILE A 799 -16.14 9.47 -2.39
C ILE A 799 -17.61 9.74 -2.14
N ALA A 800 -18.38 8.70 -1.85
CA ALA A 800 -19.83 8.86 -1.80
C ALA A 800 -20.53 8.05 -0.72
N CYS A 801 -21.62 8.57 -0.19
CA CYS A 801 -22.46 7.84 0.74
C CYS A 801 -21.72 7.39 2.02
N ASN A 802 -20.70 8.10 2.48
CA ASN A 802 -20.01 7.77 3.74
C ASN A 802 -20.65 8.49 4.93
N TYR A 803 -20.60 7.87 6.11
CA TYR A 803 -21.31 8.30 7.31
C TYR A 803 -20.32 8.42 8.49
N ALA A 804 -20.30 9.59 9.14
CA ALA A 804 -19.46 9.91 10.29
C ALA A 804 -20.32 10.33 11.51
N ASP A 805 -20.45 9.45 12.53
CA ASP A 805 -21.14 9.72 13.80
C ASP A 805 -20.24 10.47 14.77
N VAL A 806 -20.21 11.79 14.69
CA VAL A 806 -19.31 12.58 15.55
C VAL A 806 -19.83 12.76 16.97
N THR A 807 -20.97 12.16 17.32
CA THR A 807 -21.59 12.27 18.65
C THR A 807 -20.60 11.84 19.74
N PRO A 808 -20.24 12.74 20.69
CA PRO A 808 -19.21 12.43 21.68
C PRO A 808 -19.79 11.63 22.85
N TYR A 809 -19.10 10.57 23.24
CA TYR A 809 -19.29 9.98 24.56
C TYR A 809 -18.56 10.79 25.64
N SER A 810 -19.14 10.84 26.84
CA SER A 810 -18.56 11.50 28.02
C SER A 810 -18.64 10.60 29.25
N SER A 811 -17.70 10.75 30.18
CA SER A 811 -17.76 10.11 31.49
C SER A 811 -18.89 10.69 32.33
N VAL A 812 -19.32 9.96 33.35
CA VAL A 812 -20.31 10.45 34.34
C VAL A 812 -19.81 11.74 34.99
N GLU A 813 -18.52 11.79 35.34
CA GLU A 813 -17.88 12.92 35.98
C GLU A 813 -17.87 14.16 35.08
N LYS A 814 -17.50 14.00 33.80
CA LYS A 814 -17.42 15.12 32.87
C LYS A 814 -18.78 15.60 32.40
N ALA A 815 -19.70 14.67 32.12
CA ALA A 815 -21.06 14.99 31.69
C ALA A 815 -21.91 15.60 32.82
N LYS A 816 -21.57 15.32 34.08
CA LYS A 816 -22.38 15.64 35.26
C LYS A 816 -23.82 15.09 35.14
N LYS A 817 -23.92 13.88 34.61
CA LYS A 817 -25.17 13.14 34.35
C LYS A 817 -25.05 11.70 34.83
N PRO A 818 -26.14 11.05 35.27
CA PRO A 818 -26.08 9.67 35.71
C PRO A 818 -25.75 8.71 34.55
N PHE A 819 -25.12 7.59 34.89
CA PHE A 819 -24.98 6.49 33.93
C PHE A 819 -26.35 5.96 33.49
N GLY A 820 -26.52 5.74 32.17
CA GLY A 820 -27.80 5.38 31.55
C GLY A 820 -28.40 6.52 30.72
N ASP A 821 -27.97 7.77 30.95
CA ASP A 821 -28.25 8.88 30.04
C ASP A 821 -27.56 8.67 28.68
N PRO A 822 -28.14 9.15 27.56
CA PRO A 822 -27.54 9.02 26.24
C PRO A 822 -26.10 9.54 26.19
N TYR A 823 -25.21 8.75 25.59
CA TYR A 823 -23.79 9.07 25.41
C TYR A 823 -22.98 9.32 26.71
N VAL A 824 -23.51 8.88 27.86
CA VAL A 824 -22.79 8.84 29.14
C VAL A 824 -22.26 7.44 29.38
N SER A 825 -20.95 7.30 29.65
CA SER A 825 -20.28 6.00 29.75
C SER A 825 -19.37 5.89 30.98
N ASN A 826 -19.48 4.76 31.68
CA ASN A 826 -18.55 4.37 32.76
C ASN A 826 -17.25 3.74 32.25
N SER A 827 -17.16 3.46 30.95
CA SER A 827 -15.99 2.84 30.32
C SER A 827 -15.15 3.83 29.52
N MET A 828 -15.35 5.14 29.69
CA MET A 828 -14.60 6.16 28.95
C MET A 828 -13.11 6.07 29.25
N LYS A 829 -12.31 5.79 28.21
CA LYS A 829 -10.85 5.68 28.28
C LYS A 829 -10.16 6.85 27.57
N TYR A 830 -10.79 7.45 26.56
CA TYR A 830 -10.11 8.37 25.65
C TYR A 830 -10.98 9.50 25.13
N ARG A 831 -10.40 10.72 25.09
CA ARG A 831 -11.05 11.96 24.58
C ARG A 831 -12.43 12.20 25.19
N ASP A 832 -12.52 12.05 26.51
CA ASP A 832 -13.74 12.22 27.29
C ASP A 832 -14.46 13.52 26.94
N GLY A 833 -15.70 13.44 26.42
CA GLY A 833 -16.55 14.58 26.07
C GLY A 833 -15.99 15.54 25.03
N ILE A 834 -14.98 15.13 24.26
CA ILE A 834 -14.43 15.91 23.15
C ILE A 834 -14.94 15.32 21.83
N GLY A 835 -15.64 16.14 21.04
CA GLY A 835 -16.14 15.77 19.72
C GLY A 835 -15.05 15.35 18.73
N SER A 836 -15.47 14.55 17.76
CA SER A 836 -14.66 14.16 16.62
C SER A 836 -14.84 15.13 15.46
N PHE A 837 -13.81 15.29 14.62
CA PHE A 837 -13.99 15.87 13.30
C PHE A 837 -14.51 14.80 12.34
N GLY A 838 -15.61 15.03 11.62
CA GLY A 838 -16.18 14.03 10.71
C GLY A 838 -15.29 13.79 9.49
N PHE A 839 -15.12 14.80 8.64
CA PHE A 839 -14.28 14.75 7.43
C PHE A 839 -13.11 15.73 7.50
N TYR A 840 -11.91 15.27 7.13
CA TYR A 840 -10.70 16.10 7.22
C TYR A 840 -9.74 15.88 6.04
N GLY A 841 -9.27 16.98 5.44
CA GLY A 841 -8.24 16.95 4.39
C GLY A 841 -8.80 16.83 2.98
N GLY A 842 -8.02 16.21 2.10
CA GLY A 842 -8.32 16.02 0.68
C GLY A 842 -7.54 17.00 -0.19
N ALA A 843 -6.72 16.48 -1.08
CA ALA A 843 -6.41 17.17 -2.33
C ALA A 843 -7.10 16.37 -3.43
N LEU A 844 -8.25 16.86 -3.88
CA LEU A 844 -9.13 16.14 -4.78
C LEU A 844 -9.00 16.73 -6.18
N ASP A 845 -8.57 15.90 -7.13
CA ASP A 845 -8.40 16.28 -8.52
C ASP A 845 -9.32 15.44 -9.41
N LYS A 846 -10.34 16.06 -10.00
CA LYS A 846 -11.37 15.37 -10.80
C LYS A 846 -12.02 14.19 -10.06
N CYS A 847 -12.32 14.38 -8.77
CA CYS A 847 -13.00 13.37 -7.96
C CYS A 847 -14.49 13.69 -7.86
N GLU A 848 -15.32 12.66 -7.73
CA GLU A 848 -16.75 12.79 -7.45
C GLU A 848 -16.98 12.70 -5.95
N VAL A 849 -17.71 13.67 -5.39
CA VAL A 849 -18.01 13.74 -3.95
C VAL A 849 -19.49 14.03 -3.74
N PHE A 850 -20.25 13.08 -3.20
CA PHE A 850 -21.68 13.27 -2.94
C PHE A 850 -22.22 12.39 -1.82
N GLY A 851 -23.28 12.85 -1.14
CA GLY A 851 -23.97 12.05 -0.12
C GLY A 851 -23.09 11.63 1.07
N ASN A 852 -22.05 12.39 1.41
CA ASN A 852 -21.26 12.13 2.61
C ASN A 852 -21.83 12.96 3.77
N TYR A 853 -22.04 12.33 4.92
CA TYR A 853 -22.81 12.91 6.04
C TYR A 853 -22.03 12.85 7.35
N GLU A 854 -22.01 13.97 8.07
CA GLU A 854 -21.60 14.07 9.47
C GLU A 854 -22.86 14.25 10.33
N TYR A 855 -23.02 13.45 11.38
CA TYR A 855 -24.18 13.52 12.27
C TYR A 855 -23.74 13.63 13.73
N ASP A 856 -24.46 14.47 14.47
CA ASP A 856 -24.40 14.56 15.92
C ASP A 856 -25.81 14.32 16.47
N GLN A 857 -26.02 13.14 17.03
CA GLN A 857 -27.31 12.69 17.54
C GLN A 857 -27.75 13.45 18.80
N MET A 858 -26.80 14.02 19.56
CA MET A 858 -27.12 14.79 20.77
C MET A 858 -27.69 16.17 20.42
N THR A 859 -27.25 16.75 19.31
CA THR A 859 -27.72 18.05 18.82
C THR A 859 -28.73 17.94 17.67
N ASP A 860 -29.07 16.72 17.25
CA ASP A 860 -29.90 16.43 16.06
C ASP A 860 -29.39 17.15 14.79
N ARG A 861 -28.06 17.25 14.67
CA ARG A 861 -27.38 17.96 13.58
C ARG A 861 -26.97 16.98 12.49
N LEU A 862 -27.26 17.32 11.24
CA LEU A 862 -26.85 16.59 10.04
C LEU A 862 -26.18 17.56 9.04
N ASP A 863 -24.88 17.40 8.85
CA ASP A 863 -24.08 18.20 7.93
C ASP A 863 -23.66 17.37 6.71
N VAL A 864 -23.73 17.98 5.52
CA VAL A 864 -23.30 17.35 4.27
C VAL A 864 -21.86 17.76 3.97
N TRP A 865 -20.98 16.79 3.76
CA TRP A 865 -19.62 17.04 3.31
C TRP A 865 -19.52 16.94 1.78
N THR A 866 -19.18 18.06 1.14
CA THR A 866 -19.12 18.22 -0.32
C THR A 866 -17.69 18.28 -0.89
N GLY A 867 -16.69 17.92 -0.09
CA GLY A 867 -15.30 18.12 -0.48
C GLY A 867 -14.81 19.54 -0.22
N SER A 868 -15.16 20.12 0.92
CA SER A 868 -14.57 21.37 1.41
C SER A 868 -14.10 21.18 2.86
N SER A 869 -12.98 21.80 3.21
CA SER A 869 -12.44 21.79 4.58
C SER A 869 -12.38 23.22 5.13
N LEU A 870 -12.70 23.40 6.40
CA LEU A 870 -12.47 24.67 7.12
C LEU A 870 -11.00 24.75 7.58
N ARG A 871 -10.32 25.88 7.31
CA ARG A 871 -9.06 26.26 7.96
C ARG A 871 -9.25 27.62 8.64
N GLY A 872 -9.56 27.60 9.93
CA GLY A 872 -10.05 28.81 10.63
C GLY A 872 -11.39 29.23 10.02
N ASP A 873 -11.56 30.53 9.75
CA ASP A 873 -12.80 31.09 9.18
C ASP A 873 -12.89 30.95 7.64
N LYS A 874 -11.92 30.27 7.01
CA LYS A 874 -11.85 30.13 5.54
C LYS A 874 -12.31 28.75 5.09
N VAL A 875 -13.30 28.73 4.20
CA VAL A 875 -13.64 27.57 3.38
C VAL A 875 -12.56 27.41 2.31
N VAL A 876 -11.79 26.33 2.38
CA VAL A 876 -10.87 25.95 1.29
C VAL A 876 -11.57 24.86 0.49
N SER A 877 -12.00 25.19 -0.73
CA SER A 877 -12.44 24.18 -1.68
C SER A 877 -11.28 23.21 -1.93
N VAL A 878 -11.45 21.92 -1.64
CA VAL A 878 -10.39 20.93 -1.88
C VAL A 878 -10.40 20.39 -3.32
N HIS A 879 -11.33 20.88 -4.15
CA HIS A 879 -11.40 20.60 -5.58
C HIS A 879 -10.42 21.49 -6.34
N SER A 880 -9.36 20.90 -6.88
CA SER A 880 -8.32 21.64 -7.60
C SER A 880 -8.62 21.80 -9.10
N ASN A 881 -9.47 20.95 -9.68
CA ASN A 881 -9.97 21.04 -11.05
C ASN A 881 -11.38 20.43 -11.11
N TYR A 882 -12.39 21.26 -10.89
CA TYR A 882 -13.79 20.84 -11.00
C TYR A 882 -14.17 20.80 -12.49
N ALA A 883 -14.52 19.61 -12.99
CA ALA A 883 -15.35 19.49 -14.18
C ALA A 883 -16.75 19.14 -13.67
N PRO A 884 -17.80 19.91 -14.00
CA PRO A 884 -19.15 19.63 -13.52
C PRO A 884 -19.60 18.25 -14.01
N THR A 885 -19.65 17.28 -13.10
CA THR A 885 -20.15 15.94 -13.36
C THR A 885 -21.24 15.59 -12.35
N THR A 886 -22.48 15.81 -12.77
CA THR A 886 -23.75 15.25 -12.28
C THR A 886 -24.42 15.86 -11.03
N GLN A 887 -25.76 15.97 -11.13
CA GLN A 887 -26.82 16.28 -10.14
C GLN A 887 -26.67 17.50 -9.22
N GLN A 888 -25.51 17.75 -8.62
CA GLN A 888 -25.29 18.87 -7.70
C GLN A 888 -25.35 20.22 -8.43
N ASP A 889 -24.75 20.33 -9.63
CA ASP A 889 -24.89 21.55 -10.45
C ASP A 889 -26.33 21.77 -10.94
N PHE A 890 -27.10 20.69 -11.13
CA PHE A 890 -28.53 20.79 -11.44
C PHE A 890 -29.34 21.25 -10.22
N LEU A 891 -29.02 20.75 -9.02
CA LEU A 891 -29.64 21.16 -7.76
C LEU A 891 -29.26 22.60 -7.38
N ASP A 892 -28.02 23.01 -7.61
CA ASP A 892 -27.53 24.35 -7.35
C ASP A 892 -28.07 25.34 -8.39
N ALA A 893 -28.19 24.94 -9.66
CA ALA A 893 -28.93 25.71 -10.66
C ALA A 893 -30.42 25.84 -10.32
N ILE A 894 -31.06 24.80 -9.78
CA ILE A 894 -32.46 24.86 -9.31
C ILE A 894 -32.58 25.79 -8.09
N LYS A 895 -31.69 25.68 -7.11
CA LYS A 895 -31.67 26.55 -5.92
C LYS A 895 -31.40 28.00 -6.30
N GLN A 896 -30.47 28.23 -7.21
CA GLN A 896 -30.16 29.56 -7.73
C GLN A 896 -31.37 30.15 -8.47
N LYS A 897 -32.04 29.37 -9.33
CA LYS A 897 -33.31 29.79 -9.93
C LYS A 897 -34.40 30.08 -8.90
N SER A 898 -34.51 29.27 -7.86
CA SER A 898 -35.44 29.47 -6.75
C SER A 898 -35.15 30.78 -6.01
N PHE A 899 -33.88 31.07 -5.72
CA PHE A 899 -33.48 32.33 -5.07
C PHE A 899 -33.65 33.54 -5.98
N GLU A 900 -33.36 33.43 -7.27
CA GLU A 900 -33.65 34.47 -8.25
C GLU A 900 -35.15 34.77 -8.31
N MET A 901 -35.99 33.74 -8.34
CA MET A 901 -37.44 33.89 -8.31
C MET A 901 -37.94 34.53 -7.00
N GLN A 902 -37.40 34.13 -5.85
CA GLN A 902 -37.72 34.74 -4.55
C GLN A 902 -37.25 36.19 -4.47
N LEU A 903 -36.05 36.49 -4.97
CA LEU A 903 -35.50 37.84 -5.03
C LEU A 903 -36.36 38.74 -5.91
N GLU A 904 -36.84 38.25 -7.05
CA GLU A 904 -37.69 39.02 -7.96
C GLU A 904 -39.09 39.23 -7.41
N ALA A 905 -39.64 38.23 -6.70
CA ALA A 905 -40.87 38.40 -5.92
C ALA A 905 -40.69 39.49 -4.85
N LEU A 906 -39.60 39.46 -4.08
CA LEU A 906 -39.30 40.45 -3.04
C LEU A 906 -39.08 41.85 -3.60
N LYS A 907 -38.38 41.99 -4.73
CA LYS A 907 -38.21 43.27 -5.43
C LYS A 907 -39.55 43.82 -5.92
N THR A 908 -40.43 42.95 -6.42
CA THR A 908 -41.77 43.33 -6.86
C THR A 908 -42.62 43.81 -5.67
N GLU A 909 -42.54 43.10 -4.54
CA GLU A 909 -43.22 43.47 -3.30
C GLU A 909 -42.68 44.79 -2.73
N MET A 910 -41.36 44.99 -2.72
CA MET A 910 -40.72 46.24 -2.35
C MET A 910 -41.08 47.41 -3.28
N ALA A 911 -41.21 47.16 -4.58
CA ALA A 911 -41.63 48.16 -5.56
C ALA A 911 -43.10 48.55 -5.35
N ALA A 912 -43.97 47.58 -5.04
CA ALA A 912 -45.36 47.81 -4.68
C ALA A 912 -45.48 48.60 -3.36
N MET A 913 -44.68 48.27 -2.34
CA MET A 913 -44.62 49.03 -1.08
C MET A 913 -44.08 50.46 -1.29
N LYS A 914 -43.12 50.67 -2.19
CA LYS A 914 -42.62 52.01 -2.55
C LYS A 914 -43.62 52.83 -3.36
N ALA A 915 -44.45 52.19 -4.18
CA ALA A 915 -45.49 52.86 -4.96
C ALA A 915 -46.68 53.32 -4.09
N ALA A 916 -46.91 52.67 -2.95
CA ALA A 916 -47.99 52.99 -2.00
C ALA A 916 -47.64 54.12 -1.00
N GLY A 917 -46.78 55.07 -1.38
CA GLY A 917 -46.15 56.02 -0.47
C GLY A 917 -47.07 56.74 0.54
N THR A 918 -46.52 56.89 1.76
CA THR A 918 -46.87 57.79 2.87
C THR A 918 -48.05 57.45 3.79
N VAL A 919 -47.72 56.95 4.99
CA VAL A 919 -48.24 57.53 6.25
C VAL A 919 -47.09 57.72 7.24
N THR A 920 -46.96 58.96 7.71
CA THR A 920 -45.99 59.52 8.66
C THR A 920 -46.13 58.88 10.06
N PRO A 921 -45.04 58.72 10.84
CA PRO A 921 -45.07 57.98 12.11
C PRO A 921 -45.38 58.89 13.32
N SER A 922 -45.92 58.30 14.40
CA SER A 922 -45.61 58.66 15.80
C SER A 922 -46.37 57.75 16.81
N PRO A 923 -45.93 57.65 18.09
CA PRO A 923 -45.40 56.39 18.64
C PRO A 923 -46.17 55.92 19.87
N THR A 924 -46.10 54.62 20.23
CA THR A 924 -46.17 54.20 21.64
C THR A 924 -45.79 52.73 21.87
N ASN A 925 -44.97 52.55 22.90
CA ASN A 925 -44.87 51.44 23.87
C ASN A 925 -44.31 50.06 23.45
N THR A 926 -43.06 49.84 23.92
CA THR A 926 -42.56 48.81 24.86
C THR A 926 -43.37 47.53 25.17
N PRO A 927 -42.70 46.48 25.68
CA PRO A 927 -42.73 45.11 25.17
C PRO A 927 -43.48 44.13 26.10
N GLN A 928 -43.66 42.89 25.63
CA GLN A 928 -43.99 41.63 26.35
C GLN A 928 -45.04 40.88 25.51
N SER A 929 -45.15 39.56 25.51
CA SER A 929 -44.44 38.43 26.09
C SER A 929 -45.23 37.20 25.60
N ASP A 930 -44.61 36.03 25.64
CA ASP A 930 -45.29 34.75 25.86
C ASP A 930 -46.22 34.27 24.71
N SER A 931 -46.45 32.99 24.46
CA SER A 931 -46.00 31.72 25.01
C SER A 931 -46.74 30.66 24.19
N GLY A 932 -46.28 29.42 24.26
CA GLY A 932 -47.16 28.25 24.16
C GLY A 932 -47.50 27.81 22.74
N SER A 933 -46.90 26.74 22.20
CA SER A 933 -47.02 25.32 22.59
C SER A 933 -48.08 24.56 21.79
N GLN A 934 -47.57 23.50 21.16
CA GLN A 934 -48.12 22.13 21.08
C GLN A 934 -49.15 21.71 20.03
N GLY A 935 -48.85 20.53 19.45
CA GLY A 935 -49.78 19.50 18.97
C GLY A 935 -49.76 19.31 17.45
N ALA A 936 -49.04 18.35 16.85
CA ALA A 936 -49.32 16.89 16.78
C ALA A 936 -50.76 16.59 16.32
N THR A 937 -51.11 15.78 15.31
CA THR A 937 -50.51 14.54 14.76
C THR A 937 -51.34 14.07 13.54
N ALA A 938 -50.73 13.31 12.60
CA ALA A 938 -51.23 12.11 11.87
C ALA A 938 -52.61 12.17 11.11
N THR A 939 -52.88 11.57 9.94
CA THR A 939 -52.32 10.49 9.10
C THR A 939 -53.19 10.36 7.83
N ALA A 940 -52.70 9.59 6.83
CA ALA A 940 -53.44 8.81 5.82
C ALA A 940 -53.39 9.25 4.33
N GLN A 941 -52.57 8.52 3.57
CA GLN A 941 -52.76 8.13 2.16
C GLN A 941 -53.61 6.82 2.12
N PRO A 942 -53.91 6.15 0.98
CA PRO A 942 -53.91 6.53 -0.45
C PRO A 942 -55.16 5.99 -1.24
N THR A 943 -55.33 6.33 -2.53
CA THR A 943 -55.74 5.38 -3.62
C THR A 943 -55.81 6.04 -5.02
N THR A 944 -55.14 5.37 -5.96
CA THR A 944 -55.05 5.42 -7.46
C THR A 944 -56.36 4.92 -8.14
N PRO A 945 -56.59 4.71 -9.49
CA PRO A 945 -55.66 4.43 -10.65
C PRO A 945 -56.09 4.97 -12.09
N VAL A 946 -55.21 5.24 -13.08
CA VAL A 946 -54.64 4.43 -14.23
C VAL A 946 -55.32 4.54 -15.64
N ALA A 947 -54.48 4.86 -16.67
CA ALA A 947 -54.39 4.44 -18.11
C ALA A 947 -55.42 4.95 -19.18
N PRO A 948 -55.15 4.87 -20.54
CA PRO A 948 -54.12 4.09 -21.26
C PRO A 948 -53.40 4.75 -22.50
N ALA A 949 -52.29 4.11 -22.92
CA ALA A 949 -51.72 4.15 -24.30
C ALA A 949 -52.44 3.10 -25.19
N PRO A 950 -52.37 3.06 -26.56
CA PRO A 950 -51.13 2.76 -27.33
C PRO A 950 -51.09 3.23 -28.83
N THR A 951 -49.96 3.03 -29.54
CA THR A 951 -49.84 2.25 -30.81
C THR A 951 -48.45 2.34 -31.46
N THR A 952 -48.05 1.22 -32.10
CA THR A 952 -46.89 0.91 -32.99
C THR A 952 -47.36 -0.25 -33.90
N PRO A 953 -46.66 -0.79 -34.95
CA PRO A 953 -45.54 -0.36 -35.84
C PRO A 953 -45.85 -0.53 -37.37
N ALA A 954 -45.06 -0.04 -38.36
CA ALA A 954 -43.99 -0.72 -39.16
C ALA A 954 -43.87 -0.05 -40.58
N PRO A 955 -42.96 -0.42 -41.54
CA PRO A 955 -41.50 -0.72 -41.56
C PRO A 955 -40.72 0.10 -42.65
N VAL A 956 -39.37 0.00 -42.79
CA VAL A 956 -38.50 -0.34 -43.98
C VAL A 956 -37.00 0.07 -43.79
N THR A 957 -36.07 -0.66 -44.42
CA THR A 957 -34.63 -0.37 -44.73
C THR A 957 -34.47 -0.42 -46.28
N PRO A 958 -33.35 -0.07 -47.00
CA PRO A 958 -31.94 0.05 -46.55
C PRO A 958 -31.00 1.09 -47.24
N ALA A 959 -29.75 1.16 -46.73
CA ALA A 959 -28.45 1.27 -47.43
C ALA A 959 -27.48 2.41 -46.98
N ASN A 960 -26.26 2.03 -46.61
CA ASN A 960 -25.01 2.82 -46.52
C ASN A 960 -24.21 2.63 -47.85
N PRO A 961 -23.03 3.26 -48.13
CA PRO A 961 -22.41 4.55 -47.79
C PRO A 961 -21.70 5.25 -49.01
N LEU A 962 -21.01 6.41 -48.83
CA LEU A 962 -19.70 6.85 -49.42
C LEU A 962 -19.53 8.34 -49.83
N THR A 963 -18.53 8.99 -49.20
CA THR A 963 -17.47 9.94 -49.66
C THR A 963 -17.66 11.05 -50.72
N ASN A 964 -17.03 12.20 -50.37
CA ASN A 964 -16.44 13.31 -51.14
C ASN A 964 -17.35 14.44 -51.70
N SER A 965 -17.26 15.64 -51.11
CA SER A 965 -16.67 16.84 -51.74
C SER A 965 -16.79 18.09 -50.85
N ASP A 966 -15.75 18.92 -50.85
CA ASP A 966 -15.58 20.20 -50.15
C ASP A 966 -16.75 21.19 -50.26
N GLN A 967 -17.05 21.91 -49.17
CA GLN A 967 -16.89 23.38 -49.09
C GLN A 967 -17.36 23.99 -47.74
N ALA A 968 -16.38 24.61 -47.08
CA ALA A 968 -16.43 25.85 -46.28
C ALA A 968 -17.50 26.02 -45.17
N GLN A 969 -17.07 25.81 -43.92
CA GLN A 969 -17.63 26.54 -42.77
C GLN A 969 -16.77 27.77 -42.47
N SER A 970 -17.42 28.94 -42.46
CA SER A 970 -16.84 30.26 -42.17
C SER A 970 -16.31 30.36 -40.74
N GLN A 971 -15.03 30.72 -40.61
CA GLN A 971 -14.34 31.09 -39.38
C GLN A 971 -14.97 32.36 -38.73
N PRO A 972 -15.02 32.45 -37.39
CA PRO A 972 -15.26 33.71 -36.71
C PRO A 972 -14.12 34.71 -36.99
N ALA A 973 -14.44 35.99 -37.15
CA ALA A 973 -13.48 37.05 -37.46
C ALA A 973 -12.38 37.16 -36.39
N ALA A 974 -11.12 37.30 -36.83
CA ALA A 974 -9.95 37.46 -35.97
C ALA A 974 -10.04 38.74 -35.12
N LYS A 975 -9.76 38.64 -33.81
CA LYS A 975 -9.65 39.81 -32.91
C LYS A 975 -8.41 40.64 -33.32
N PRO A 976 -8.50 41.97 -33.45
CA PRO A 976 -7.35 42.82 -33.76
C PRO A 976 -6.29 42.77 -32.64
N GLU A 977 -4.99 42.84 -33.00
CA GLU A 977 -3.88 42.89 -32.04
C GLU A 977 -3.99 44.14 -31.15
N THR A 978 -3.88 43.94 -29.83
CA THR A 978 -3.70 45.02 -28.84
C THR A 978 -2.43 44.75 -28.04
N SER A 979 -1.71 45.82 -27.66
CA SER A 979 -0.43 45.68 -26.96
C SER A 979 -0.23 46.71 -25.86
N ILE A 980 0.36 46.28 -24.75
CA ILE A 980 0.79 47.15 -23.64
C ILE A 980 2.32 47.11 -23.57
N LYS A 981 2.97 48.25 -23.78
CA LYS A 981 4.44 48.37 -23.81
C LYS A 981 4.97 49.21 -22.66
N PHE A 982 6.10 48.81 -22.07
CA PHE A 982 6.78 49.55 -21.00
C PHE A 982 8.19 49.99 -21.45
N THR A 983 8.45 51.29 -21.47
CA THR A 983 9.75 51.86 -21.92
C THR A 983 10.68 52.27 -20.77
N PHE A 984 10.16 52.46 -19.55
CA PHE A 984 10.89 52.94 -18.37
C PHE A 984 11.50 54.35 -18.51
N ASP A 985 11.08 55.13 -19.52
CA ASP A 985 11.51 56.51 -19.71
C ASP A 985 10.98 57.42 -18.60
N GLY A 986 11.83 58.28 -18.04
CA GLY A 986 11.44 59.21 -16.98
C GLY A 986 11.15 58.59 -15.60
N VAL A 987 11.32 57.27 -15.43
CA VAL A 987 11.12 56.58 -14.14
C VAL A 987 12.35 56.75 -13.25
N GLU A 988 12.21 57.22 -12.02
CA GLU A 988 13.35 57.35 -11.09
C GLU A 988 13.87 55.98 -10.63
N ALA A 989 15.16 55.88 -10.28
CA ALA A 989 15.77 54.60 -9.87
C ALA A 989 15.09 53.97 -8.64
N THR A 990 14.61 54.81 -7.72
CA THR A 990 13.89 54.45 -6.48
C THR A 990 12.41 54.16 -6.67
N ALA A 991 11.85 54.39 -7.87
CA ALA A 991 10.43 54.18 -8.13
C ALA A 991 10.04 52.71 -7.90
N THR A 992 8.79 52.50 -7.46
CA THR A 992 8.25 51.16 -7.18
C THR A 992 7.41 50.59 -8.32
N GLU A 993 7.08 51.39 -9.33
CA GLU A 993 6.25 50.97 -10.45
C GLU A 993 6.57 51.76 -11.74
N ALA A 994 6.25 51.17 -12.89
CA ALA A 994 6.26 51.83 -14.20
C ALA A 994 4.89 51.66 -14.88
N LEU A 995 4.42 52.72 -15.56
CA LEU A 995 3.16 52.72 -16.31
C LEU A 995 3.38 52.20 -17.74
N GLY A 996 2.41 51.41 -18.22
CA GLY A 996 2.35 50.92 -19.59
C GLY A 996 1.80 51.96 -20.56
N SER A 997 1.96 51.72 -21.86
CA SER A 997 1.52 52.60 -22.94
C SER A 997 0.02 52.94 -22.95
N ASN A 998 -0.81 52.18 -22.23
CA ASN A 998 -2.24 52.45 -22.06
C ASN A 998 -2.56 53.41 -20.89
N GLY A 999 -1.55 53.85 -20.13
CA GLY A 999 -1.70 54.78 -19.01
C GLY A 999 -2.30 54.20 -17.73
N VAL A 1000 -2.66 52.91 -17.71
CA VAL A 1000 -3.36 52.27 -16.57
C VAL A 1000 -2.62 51.04 -16.05
N SER A 1001 -2.11 50.18 -16.94
CA SER A 1001 -1.41 48.96 -16.53
C SER A 1001 -0.03 49.27 -15.95
N LYS A 1002 0.41 48.47 -14.98
CA LYS A 1002 1.65 48.70 -14.24
C LYS A 1002 2.56 47.48 -14.22
N LEU A 1003 3.86 47.73 -14.19
CA LEU A 1003 4.87 46.78 -13.72
C LEU A 1003 5.37 47.26 -12.37
N LYS A 1004 5.11 46.48 -11.32
CA LYS A 1004 5.40 46.84 -9.93
C LYS A 1004 6.54 46.01 -9.38
N THR A 1005 7.30 46.62 -8.49
CA THR A 1005 8.25 45.92 -7.64
C THR A 1005 7.60 45.58 -6.30
N GLU A 1006 7.79 44.34 -5.85
CA GLU A 1006 7.24 43.84 -4.59
C GLU A 1006 8.38 43.27 -3.73
N ASN A 1007 8.29 43.46 -2.40
CA ASN A 1007 9.27 42.99 -1.42
C ASN A 1007 8.60 42.12 -0.37
N ASN A 1008 9.15 40.95 -0.06
CA ASN A 1008 8.61 40.08 1.00
C ASN A 1008 9.37 40.17 2.35
N ALA A 1009 10.37 41.07 2.47
CA ALA A 1009 11.07 41.40 3.72
C ALA A 1009 11.77 42.78 3.64
N VAL A 1010 12.03 43.43 4.79
CA VAL A 1010 12.51 44.83 4.91
C VAL A 1010 14.01 45.03 4.60
N ARG A 1011 14.77 43.96 4.32
CA ARG A 1011 16.12 44.03 3.70
C ARG A 1011 16.24 42.89 2.71
N ALA A 1012 16.09 43.16 1.41
CA ALA A 1012 15.82 42.18 0.37
C ALA A 1012 17.05 41.88 -0.53
N GLY A 1013 18.05 41.13 -0.06
CA GLY A 1013 19.06 40.49 -0.94
C GLY A 1013 19.80 41.34 -1.98
N GLU A 1014 19.83 42.66 -1.78
CA GLU A 1014 20.29 43.68 -2.73
C GLU A 1014 21.82 43.59 -2.95
N PRO A 1015 22.31 43.65 -4.20
CA PRO A 1015 23.74 43.83 -4.45
C PRO A 1015 24.25 45.13 -3.81
N GLU A 1016 25.51 45.14 -3.38
CA GLU A 1016 26.16 46.32 -2.80
C GLU A 1016 26.14 47.49 -3.83
N GLY A 1017 25.54 48.63 -3.45
CA GLY A 1017 25.37 49.80 -4.34
C GLY A 1017 24.03 49.91 -5.09
N TRP A 1018 23.06 49.02 -4.84
CA TRP A 1018 21.74 49.08 -5.46
C TRP A 1018 20.86 50.21 -4.88
N VAL A 1019 20.32 51.08 -5.74
CA VAL A 1019 19.57 52.29 -5.35
C VAL A 1019 18.04 52.17 -5.51
N GLY A 1020 17.52 51.08 -6.09
CA GLY A 1020 16.09 50.84 -6.26
C GLY A 1020 15.77 49.84 -7.38
N ALA A 1021 14.48 49.57 -7.66
CA ALA A 1021 14.08 48.52 -8.63
C ALA A 1021 14.45 48.86 -10.08
N PHE A 1022 14.67 50.14 -10.39
CA PHE A 1022 15.01 50.62 -11.73
C PHE A 1022 16.47 51.06 -11.80
N GLY A 1023 17.08 50.90 -12.98
CA GLY A 1023 18.46 51.31 -13.20
C GLY A 1023 18.84 51.33 -14.68
N GLU A 1024 20.13 51.36 -14.94
CA GLU A 1024 20.71 51.29 -16.28
C GLU A 1024 21.77 50.18 -16.34
N GLN A 1025 21.72 49.33 -17.36
CA GLN A 1025 22.74 48.31 -17.65
C GLN A 1025 23.00 48.28 -19.16
N ASP A 1026 24.28 48.29 -19.55
CA ASP A 1026 24.74 48.27 -20.94
C ASP A 1026 24.06 49.33 -21.84
N GLY A 1027 23.81 50.53 -21.32
CA GLY A 1027 23.15 51.62 -22.05
C GLY A 1027 21.63 51.46 -22.22
N HIS A 1028 21.02 50.50 -21.51
CA HIS A 1028 19.58 50.29 -21.50
C HIS A 1028 18.96 50.52 -20.13
N ARG A 1029 17.78 51.13 -20.11
CA ARG A 1029 16.94 51.24 -18.91
C ARG A 1029 16.40 49.86 -18.53
N VAL A 1030 16.42 49.52 -17.25
CA VAL A 1030 16.06 48.18 -16.75
C VAL A 1030 15.23 48.21 -15.46
N MET A 1031 14.52 47.12 -15.20
CA MET A 1031 13.89 46.78 -13.92
C MET A 1031 14.44 45.44 -13.41
N MET A 1032 14.82 45.38 -12.14
CA MET A 1032 15.59 44.25 -11.57
C MET A 1032 14.82 43.53 -10.46
N ALA A 1033 14.80 42.20 -10.53
CA ALA A 1033 14.36 41.30 -9.46
C ALA A 1033 15.57 40.54 -8.89
N ALA A 1034 15.63 40.41 -7.57
CA ALA A 1034 16.77 39.85 -6.86
C ALA A 1034 16.34 38.99 -5.67
N THR A 1035 17.06 37.90 -5.44
CA THR A 1035 16.84 36.96 -4.34
C THR A 1035 18.17 36.54 -3.71
N SER A 1036 18.22 36.56 -2.38
CA SER A 1036 19.36 36.06 -1.60
C SER A 1036 18.88 35.08 -0.53
N LYS A 1037 19.59 33.95 -0.40
CA LYS A 1037 19.27 32.89 0.55
C LYS A 1037 19.21 33.45 1.99
N GLY A 1038 18.01 33.45 2.58
CA GLY A 1038 17.78 33.91 3.96
C GLY A 1038 17.73 35.43 4.17
N LYS A 1039 17.69 36.25 3.11
CA LYS A 1039 17.70 37.73 3.19
C LYS A 1039 16.57 38.39 2.38
N GLY A 1040 15.38 37.79 2.28
CA GLY A 1040 14.24 38.34 1.52
C GLY A 1040 14.40 38.32 -0.01
N VAL A 1041 13.32 38.66 -0.73
CA VAL A 1041 13.24 38.67 -2.20
C VAL A 1041 12.52 39.93 -2.68
N ARG A 1042 13.10 40.58 -3.69
CA ARG A 1042 12.45 41.58 -4.54
C ARG A 1042 12.05 40.94 -5.86
N TYR A 1043 10.79 41.05 -6.25
CA TYR A 1043 10.27 40.50 -7.50
C TYR A 1043 9.42 41.52 -8.25
N ILE A 1044 9.19 41.27 -9.54
CA ILE A 1044 8.38 42.15 -10.40
C ILE A 1044 7.03 41.48 -10.67
N GLU A 1045 5.94 42.24 -10.64
CA GLU A 1045 4.59 41.73 -10.89
C GLU A 1045 3.77 42.73 -11.69
N THR A 1046 2.97 42.24 -12.64
CA THR A 1046 2.04 43.08 -13.42
C THR A 1046 0.77 43.40 -12.63
N GLU A 1047 0.22 44.60 -12.84
CA GLU A 1047 -1.14 44.98 -12.45
C GLU A 1047 -1.89 45.53 -13.68
N GLY A 1048 -3.15 45.12 -13.87
CA GLY A 1048 -3.95 45.55 -15.02
C GLY A 1048 -3.50 44.96 -16.37
N VAL A 1049 -2.73 43.87 -16.37
CA VAL A 1049 -2.45 43.05 -17.56
C VAL A 1049 -3.16 41.72 -17.40
N GLU A 1050 -4.22 41.50 -18.17
CA GLU A 1050 -5.09 40.35 -18.04
C GLU A 1050 -5.52 39.77 -19.40
N SER A 1051 -5.88 38.50 -19.38
CA SER A 1051 -6.51 37.79 -20.49
C SER A 1051 -7.65 36.95 -19.94
N ASP A 1052 -8.79 36.99 -20.63
CA ASP A 1052 -9.96 36.14 -20.35
C ASP A 1052 -9.80 34.72 -20.92
N GLY A 1053 -8.66 34.44 -21.56
CA GLY A 1053 -8.36 33.14 -22.17
C GLY A 1053 -9.12 32.88 -23.47
N THR A 1054 -9.87 33.82 -24.02
CA THR A 1054 -10.69 33.61 -25.24
C THR A 1054 -9.89 33.70 -26.54
N SER A 1055 -8.66 34.20 -26.50
CA SER A 1055 -7.71 34.25 -27.62
C SER A 1055 -6.28 34.02 -27.13
N ASP A 1056 -5.36 33.70 -28.04
CA ASP A 1056 -3.94 33.64 -27.73
C ASP A 1056 -3.45 35.03 -27.22
N SER A 1057 -2.48 35.00 -26.30
CA SER A 1057 -1.76 36.15 -25.78
C SER A 1057 -0.25 35.88 -25.84
N ALA A 1058 0.58 36.91 -25.78
CA ALA A 1058 2.03 36.73 -25.77
C ALA A 1058 2.74 37.78 -24.92
N VAL A 1059 3.91 37.42 -24.39
CA VAL A 1059 4.78 38.32 -23.62
C VAL A 1059 6.15 38.29 -24.26
N VAL A 1060 6.61 39.44 -24.72
CA VAL A 1060 7.93 39.58 -25.34
C VAL A 1060 8.77 40.52 -24.50
N PHE A 1061 9.94 40.06 -24.04
CA PHE A 1061 10.78 40.85 -23.14
C PHE A 1061 12.27 40.53 -23.27
N PRO A 1062 13.13 41.57 -23.28
CA PRO A 1062 14.57 41.39 -23.15
C PRO A 1062 14.92 41.12 -21.68
N PHE A 1063 15.76 40.12 -21.42
CA PHE A 1063 16.17 39.76 -20.07
C PHE A 1063 17.64 39.35 -19.97
N LYS A 1064 18.15 39.42 -18.74
CA LYS A 1064 19.48 38.95 -18.35
C LYS A 1064 19.38 38.22 -17.02
N ILE A 1065 20.04 37.06 -16.91
CA ILE A 1065 20.16 36.31 -15.67
C ILE A 1065 21.56 36.50 -15.10
N SER A 1066 21.62 36.84 -13.81
CA SER A 1066 22.89 36.89 -13.06
C SER A 1066 23.04 35.63 -12.21
N ALA A 1067 24.29 35.24 -11.95
CA ALA A 1067 24.58 34.13 -11.05
C ALA A 1067 23.98 34.39 -9.65
N GLY A 1068 23.45 33.35 -9.00
CA GLY A 1068 22.84 33.42 -7.67
C GLY A 1068 21.35 33.05 -7.63
N GLY A 1069 20.70 33.33 -6.50
CA GLY A 1069 19.33 32.90 -6.20
C GLY A 1069 19.23 31.50 -5.58
N THR A 1070 18.08 30.85 -5.70
CA THR A 1070 17.84 29.53 -5.08
C THR A 1070 18.57 28.40 -5.83
N ASP A 1071 19.26 27.51 -5.11
CA ASP A 1071 19.85 26.29 -5.67
C ASP A 1071 18.76 25.42 -6.35
N GLY A 1072 19.01 24.87 -7.54
CA GLY A 1072 18.06 24.02 -8.29
C GLY A 1072 17.38 24.71 -9.47
N SER A 1073 16.13 24.36 -9.79
CA SER A 1073 15.33 25.01 -10.85
C SER A 1073 14.31 25.98 -10.25
N ALA A 1074 14.22 27.22 -10.73
CA ALA A 1074 13.22 28.20 -10.26
C ALA A 1074 12.75 29.13 -11.38
N TYR A 1075 11.61 29.78 -11.15
CA TYR A 1075 10.96 30.65 -12.14
C TYR A 1075 11.64 32.02 -12.19
N ALA A 1076 12.08 32.41 -13.38
CA ALA A 1076 12.51 33.75 -13.69
C ALA A 1076 11.37 34.60 -14.29
N ALA A 1077 10.42 33.97 -14.99
CA ALA A 1077 9.15 34.56 -15.40
C ALA A 1077 8.05 33.51 -15.29
N ILE A 1078 6.86 33.87 -14.81
CA ILE A 1078 5.73 32.95 -14.63
C ILE A 1078 4.40 33.65 -14.87
N VAL A 1079 3.46 32.96 -15.51
CA VAL A 1079 2.11 33.47 -15.78
C VAL A 1079 1.14 32.84 -14.79
N LEU A 1080 0.36 33.69 -14.13
CA LEU A 1080 -0.50 33.33 -13.01
C LEU A 1080 -1.95 33.78 -13.24
N LYS A 1081 -2.89 32.92 -12.83
CA LYS A 1081 -4.23 33.33 -12.44
C LYS A 1081 -4.27 33.37 -10.92
N ASP A 1082 -4.29 34.57 -10.35
CA ASP A 1082 -4.13 34.84 -8.93
C ASP A 1082 -2.79 34.32 -8.38
N SER A 1083 -2.79 33.07 -7.90
CA SER A 1083 -1.60 32.35 -7.40
C SER A 1083 -1.35 31.02 -8.13
N ALA A 1084 -2.24 30.61 -9.02
CA ALA A 1084 -2.12 29.37 -9.80
C ALA A 1084 -1.26 29.61 -11.04
N ILE A 1085 -0.35 28.68 -11.32
CA ILE A 1085 0.48 28.72 -12.53
C ILE A 1085 -0.35 28.25 -13.73
N VAL A 1086 -0.54 29.13 -14.71
CA VAL A 1086 -1.26 28.80 -15.95
C VAL A 1086 -0.32 28.63 -17.15
N ASN A 1087 0.88 29.21 -17.08
CA ASN A 1087 2.00 28.90 -17.99
C ASN A 1087 3.31 28.92 -17.19
N ASN A 1088 4.15 27.90 -17.41
CA ASN A 1088 5.43 27.74 -16.72
C ASN A 1088 6.44 28.85 -17.04
N GLY A 1089 6.20 29.66 -18.09
CA GLY A 1089 7.03 30.79 -18.45
C GLY A 1089 8.50 30.39 -18.63
N LEU A 1090 9.38 31.11 -17.95
CA LEU A 1090 10.84 30.94 -17.99
C LEU A 1090 11.34 30.29 -16.70
N VAL A 1091 11.70 29.01 -16.75
CA VAL A 1091 12.30 28.27 -15.63
C VAL A 1091 13.79 28.09 -15.84
N VAL A 1092 14.58 28.56 -14.88
CA VAL A 1092 16.05 28.64 -14.95
C VAL A 1092 16.70 27.68 -13.93
N THR A 1093 17.69 26.93 -14.37
CA THR A 1093 18.57 26.10 -13.53
C THR A 1093 19.99 26.64 -13.58
N ASN A 1094 20.56 26.93 -12.41
CA ASN A 1094 21.93 27.47 -12.32
C ASN A 1094 22.96 26.38 -12.60
N GLU A 1095 23.97 26.67 -13.43
CA GLU A 1095 25.14 25.83 -13.72
C GLU A 1095 26.43 26.62 -13.48
N ALA A 1096 27.60 25.95 -13.41
CA ALA A 1096 28.87 26.58 -13.04
C ALA A 1096 29.37 27.66 -14.04
N GLY A 1097 28.97 27.58 -15.32
CA GLY A 1097 29.41 28.49 -16.39
C GLY A 1097 28.28 29.27 -17.09
N GLY A 1098 27.05 29.18 -16.58
CA GLY A 1098 25.86 29.69 -17.23
C GLY A 1098 24.59 29.13 -16.61
N PHE A 1099 23.47 29.21 -17.30
CA PHE A 1099 22.22 28.61 -16.87
C PHE A 1099 21.59 27.79 -17.99
N LYS A 1100 20.77 26.82 -17.60
CA LYS A 1100 19.91 26.07 -18.51
C LYS A 1100 18.46 26.46 -18.30
N LEU A 1101 17.68 26.31 -19.37
CA LEU A 1101 16.24 26.54 -19.34
C LEU A 1101 15.49 25.23 -19.49
N ARG A 1102 14.39 25.08 -18.75
CA ARG A 1102 13.50 23.92 -18.92
C ARG A 1102 12.82 23.99 -20.28
N ALA A 1103 12.74 22.85 -20.98
CA ALA A 1103 12.00 22.75 -22.24
C ALA A 1103 10.57 23.27 -22.08
N ASN A 1104 10.18 24.21 -22.93
CA ASN A 1104 8.84 24.78 -22.99
C ASN A 1104 8.54 25.17 -24.45
N GLU A 1105 7.63 24.44 -25.09
CA GLU A 1105 7.28 24.64 -26.52
C GLU A 1105 6.60 26.01 -26.76
N ASP A 1106 6.02 26.59 -25.71
CA ASP A 1106 5.39 27.90 -25.74
C ASP A 1106 6.41 29.06 -25.56
N LEU A 1107 7.70 28.77 -25.37
CA LEU A 1107 8.75 29.76 -25.11
C LEU A 1107 9.88 29.65 -26.14
N THR A 1108 10.22 30.79 -26.75
CA THR A 1108 11.44 30.95 -27.55
C THR A 1108 12.40 31.93 -26.92
N ILE A 1109 13.69 31.69 -27.08
CA ILE A 1109 14.79 32.58 -26.69
C ILE A 1109 15.57 32.92 -27.96
N ASP A 1110 15.72 34.22 -28.25
CA ASP A 1110 16.35 34.74 -29.45
C ASP A 1110 15.78 34.09 -30.74
N GLY A 1111 14.45 33.95 -30.79
CA GLY A 1111 13.73 33.34 -31.91
C GLY A 1111 13.83 31.81 -32.03
N LYS A 1112 14.54 31.13 -31.10
CA LYS A 1112 14.74 29.68 -31.11
C LYS A 1112 13.97 29.00 -29.98
N VAL A 1113 13.37 27.84 -30.26
CA VAL A 1113 12.70 27.02 -29.24
C VAL A 1113 13.71 26.58 -28.17
N VAL A 1114 13.30 26.62 -26.91
CA VAL A 1114 14.17 26.28 -25.78
C VAL A 1114 14.52 24.79 -25.78
N SER A 1115 15.82 24.48 -25.84
CA SER A 1115 16.36 23.14 -25.59
C SER A 1115 16.95 23.03 -24.18
N PRO A 1116 16.70 21.93 -23.45
CA PRO A 1116 17.26 21.70 -22.11
C PRO A 1116 18.77 21.43 -22.12
N THR A 1117 19.38 21.21 -23.28
CA THR A 1117 20.82 21.00 -23.43
C THR A 1117 21.59 22.29 -23.73
N THR A 1118 20.91 23.37 -24.13
CA THR A 1118 21.54 24.64 -24.45
C THR A 1118 21.99 25.35 -23.16
N MET A 1119 23.29 25.68 -23.08
CA MET A 1119 23.85 26.48 -22.00
C MET A 1119 23.81 27.96 -22.40
N TYR A 1120 23.12 28.78 -21.61
CA TYR A 1120 23.06 30.23 -21.77
C TYR A 1120 24.06 30.89 -20.82
N ALA A 1121 24.77 31.92 -21.25
CA ALA A 1121 25.77 32.60 -20.43
C ALA A 1121 25.09 33.54 -19.42
N TYR A 1122 25.58 33.58 -18.17
CA TYR A 1122 25.16 34.62 -17.23
C TYR A 1122 25.61 36.00 -17.72
N GLY A 1123 24.86 37.03 -17.35
CA GLY A 1123 25.24 38.41 -17.62
C GLY A 1123 25.08 38.86 -19.09
N LYS A 1124 24.63 37.98 -19.98
CA LYS A 1124 24.33 38.28 -21.39
C LYS A 1124 22.84 38.60 -21.59
N TRP A 1125 22.53 39.50 -22.52
CA TRP A 1125 21.16 39.80 -22.95
C TRP A 1125 20.59 38.72 -23.86
N TYR A 1126 19.33 38.39 -23.61
CA TYR A 1126 18.50 37.45 -24.36
C TYR A 1126 17.12 38.06 -24.55
N VAL A 1127 16.37 37.66 -25.59
CA VAL A 1127 14.97 38.06 -25.77
C VAL A 1127 14.08 36.83 -25.66
N ALA A 1128 13.16 36.84 -24.69
CA ALA A 1128 12.13 35.82 -24.53
C ALA A 1128 10.86 36.24 -25.26
N ALA A 1129 10.25 35.32 -26.01
CA ALA A 1129 8.86 35.41 -26.45
C ALA A 1129 8.10 34.21 -25.90
N LEU A 1130 7.17 34.48 -24.99
CA LEU A 1130 6.32 33.51 -24.33
C LEU A 1130 4.91 33.60 -24.88
N THR A 1131 4.46 32.56 -25.56
CA THR A 1131 3.08 32.45 -26.06
C THR A 1131 2.19 31.82 -24.99
N ILE A 1132 0.98 32.35 -24.84
CA ILE A 1132 -0.04 31.86 -23.92
C ILE A 1132 -1.25 31.51 -24.77
N LYS A 1133 -1.47 30.21 -24.98
CA LYS A 1133 -2.57 29.71 -25.82
C LYS A 1133 -3.94 30.01 -25.22
N ALA A 1134 -4.93 30.21 -26.09
CA ALA A 1134 -6.34 30.30 -25.73
C ALA A 1134 -6.76 29.10 -24.84
N GLY A 1135 -7.71 29.35 -23.94
CA GLY A 1135 -8.12 28.44 -22.87
C GLY A 1135 -7.34 28.61 -21.56
N LYS A 1136 -6.41 29.58 -21.49
CA LYS A 1136 -5.62 29.91 -20.29
C LYS A 1136 -5.82 31.37 -19.90
N ASP A 1137 -6.78 31.64 -19.04
CA ASP A 1137 -6.99 32.99 -18.50
C ASP A 1137 -5.90 33.34 -17.47
N TYR A 1138 -5.51 34.61 -17.39
CA TYR A 1138 -4.52 35.09 -16.44
C TYR A 1138 -4.79 36.54 -16.08
N ASN A 1139 -4.37 36.95 -14.89
CA ASN A 1139 -4.45 38.35 -14.44
C ASN A 1139 -3.11 38.87 -13.93
N LYS A 1140 -2.04 38.06 -14.06
CA LYS A 1140 -0.76 38.33 -13.41
C LYS A 1140 0.40 37.64 -14.11
N ILE A 1141 1.48 38.37 -14.32
CA ILE A 1141 2.76 37.85 -14.76
C ILE A 1141 3.80 38.32 -13.76
N ARG A 1142 4.60 37.38 -13.26
CA ARG A 1142 5.57 37.61 -12.19
C ARG A 1142 6.97 37.23 -12.64
N PHE A 1143 7.96 38.05 -12.28
CA PHE A 1143 9.37 37.82 -12.60
C PHE A 1143 10.23 37.74 -11.34
N GLY A 1144 11.18 36.81 -11.32
CA GLY A 1144 12.19 36.66 -10.27
C GLY A 1144 11.81 35.83 -9.05
N ILE A 1145 10.56 35.40 -8.90
CA ILE A 1145 10.14 34.47 -7.85
C ILE A 1145 8.98 33.58 -8.29
N ASN A 1146 8.88 32.39 -7.70
CA ASN A 1146 7.77 31.48 -7.95
C ASN A 1146 6.46 31.90 -7.27
N HIS A 1147 5.37 31.23 -7.66
CA HIS A 1147 4.03 31.47 -7.09
C HIS A 1147 3.97 31.30 -5.56
N ALA A 1148 4.73 30.36 -4.99
CA ALA A 1148 4.76 30.05 -3.55
C ALA A 1148 5.70 30.96 -2.74
N GLY A 1149 6.44 31.87 -3.38
CA GLY A 1149 7.31 32.84 -2.70
C GLY A 1149 8.56 32.25 -2.01
N ASN A 1150 8.92 31.00 -2.30
CA ASN A 1150 9.99 30.27 -1.61
C ASN A 1150 11.23 29.97 -2.48
N THR A 1151 11.15 30.16 -3.80
CA THR A 1151 12.29 30.01 -4.72
C THR A 1151 12.34 31.16 -5.72
N GLY A 1152 13.52 31.69 -6.02
CA GLY A 1152 13.67 32.87 -6.86
C GLY A 1152 14.93 32.88 -7.74
N ARG A 1153 14.96 33.82 -8.69
CA ARG A 1153 16.05 34.06 -9.64
C ARG A 1153 16.41 35.55 -9.69
N ASN A 1154 17.70 35.82 -9.87
CA ASN A 1154 18.19 37.16 -10.16
C ASN A 1154 17.99 37.43 -11.66
N ILE A 1155 16.93 38.17 -11.99
CA ILE A 1155 16.56 38.50 -13.38
C ILE A 1155 16.47 40.02 -13.53
N THR A 1156 17.07 40.52 -14.61
CA THR A 1156 16.94 41.90 -15.06
C THR A 1156 16.07 41.92 -16.32
N ILE A 1157 15.03 42.76 -16.34
CA ILE A 1157 14.12 42.97 -17.47
C ILE A 1157 14.44 44.32 -18.11
N GLY A 1158 14.64 44.35 -19.42
CA GLY A 1158 14.98 45.57 -20.15
C GLY A 1158 13.77 46.35 -20.67
N ALA A 1159 13.97 47.65 -20.91
CA ALA A 1159 13.03 48.56 -21.55
C ALA A 1159 12.56 48.09 -22.93
N GLY A 1160 11.24 47.95 -23.07
CA GLY A 1160 10.58 47.48 -24.29
C GLY A 1160 9.82 46.17 -24.11
N ILE A 1161 9.67 45.66 -22.87
CA ILE A 1161 8.73 44.57 -22.57
C ILE A 1161 7.33 44.92 -23.07
N GLU A 1162 6.70 43.97 -23.76
CA GLU A 1162 5.44 44.15 -24.44
C GLU A 1162 4.53 42.94 -24.24
N PHE A 1163 3.28 43.20 -23.83
CA PHE A 1163 2.23 42.20 -23.62
C PHE A 1163 1.20 42.33 -24.74
N LEU A 1164 1.00 41.27 -25.51
CA LEU A 1164 0.09 41.20 -26.65
C LEU A 1164 -1.17 40.40 -26.29
N SER A 1165 -2.32 40.87 -26.77
CA SER A 1165 -3.61 40.18 -26.67
C SER A 1165 -4.36 40.24 -28.01
N GLY A 1166 -5.02 39.14 -28.40
CA GLY A 1166 -5.78 39.04 -29.65
C GLY A 1166 -4.98 38.29 -30.73
N ASP A 1167 -4.63 38.96 -31.82
CA ASP A 1167 -3.69 38.41 -32.82
C ASP A 1167 -2.23 38.55 -32.33
N VAL A 1168 -1.58 37.41 -32.06
CA VAL A 1168 -0.19 37.35 -31.56
C VAL A 1168 0.83 36.99 -32.64
N SER A 1169 0.43 36.96 -33.91
CA SER A 1169 1.30 36.56 -35.02
C SER A 1169 2.55 37.44 -35.19
N ASN A 1170 2.55 38.66 -34.65
CA ASN A 1170 3.70 39.56 -34.66
C ASN A 1170 4.65 39.41 -33.45
N ALA A 1171 4.39 38.50 -32.49
CA ALA A 1171 5.23 38.34 -31.30
C ALA A 1171 6.71 38.08 -31.66
N ASN A 1172 6.98 37.25 -32.67
CA ASN A 1172 8.34 36.98 -33.14
C ASN A 1172 9.00 38.20 -33.78
N LYS A 1173 8.28 38.97 -34.60
CA LYS A 1173 8.82 40.22 -35.19
C LYS A 1173 9.16 41.26 -34.12
N LYS A 1174 8.36 41.34 -33.06
CA LYS A 1174 8.65 42.23 -31.91
C LYS A 1174 9.86 41.74 -31.12
N ALA A 1175 10.05 40.41 -31.00
CA ALA A 1175 11.25 39.84 -30.40
C ALA A 1175 12.50 40.18 -31.24
N GLU A 1176 12.44 40.05 -32.56
CA GLU A 1176 13.51 40.44 -33.49
C GLU A 1176 13.87 41.93 -33.37
N ALA A 1177 12.87 42.82 -33.29
CA ALA A 1177 13.10 44.25 -33.08
C ALA A 1177 13.81 44.55 -31.75
N LEU A 1178 13.49 43.81 -30.69
CA LEU A 1178 14.19 43.90 -29.42
C LEU A 1178 15.60 43.32 -29.50
N MET A 1179 15.82 42.23 -30.24
CA MET A 1179 17.16 41.67 -30.46
C MET A 1179 18.09 42.71 -31.10
N VAL A 1180 17.62 43.39 -32.16
CA VAL A 1180 18.37 44.49 -32.79
C VAL A 1180 18.66 45.61 -31.81
N LYS A 1181 17.67 46.04 -31.01
CA LYS A 1181 17.83 47.11 -30.01
C LYS A 1181 18.86 46.76 -28.92
N TYR A 1182 18.96 45.49 -28.54
CA TYR A 1182 19.86 44.99 -27.50
C TYR A 1182 21.18 44.40 -28.05
N GLY A 1183 21.44 44.55 -29.35
CA GLY A 1183 22.69 44.08 -29.99
C GLY A 1183 22.85 42.55 -29.99
N ILE A 1184 21.74 41.81 -30.13
CA ILE A 1184 21.70 40.34 -30.20
C ILE A 1184 21.61 39.93 -31.67
N GLU A 1185 22.59 39.16 -32.15
CA GLU A 1185 22.67 38.63 -33.52
C GLU A 1185 21.73 37.45 -33.80
#